data_AF-A0A8H4KRL1-F1
#
_entry.id   AF-A0A8H4KRL1-F1
#
_cell.length_a   1.000
_cell.length_b   1.000
_cell.length_c   1.000
_cell.angle_alpha   90.00
_cell.angle_beta   90.00
_cell.angle_gamma   90.00
#
_symmetry.space_group_name_H-M   'P 1'
#
loop_
_entity.id
_entity.type
_entity.pdbx_description
1 polymer ?
#
loop_
_entity_poly.entity_id
_entity_poly.type
_entity_poly.pdbx_seq_one_letter_code
_entity_poly.pdbx_strand_id
1 'polypeptide(L)'
;MMSASRLGQRLCRQSRRTSIAVLQPRLTQTVRLVAARPFSVNAPLQAPRFADSQSSAKLAEHELFSRRHIGSESAEQQEMLKVIDPPVSSMEEFLEQTIPPQVRRKQKGLNLVEQWDESGAEATVPPNGRTEHFIQQQMRKLGQNNTVYESFIGAGYYGTLVPAVIQRNVLENPAWYTSYTPYQAEISQGRLQSLLNFQTLITDLTGLDIANASVLDEATAAAEAMTMSMANAPRGKGKKTFVVSETCHPQTLAVLQSRAEGFGIELVIGDVLANDSKLVREVEGTLIGTLVQYPDTNGGVHDYQKLADIVHEKKALLSAATDLLALTILKSPGEFGADIAIGNSQRLGVPLGYGGPHAAFFATSEKYKRKIPGRLVGVSKDRLGKPALRLALQTREQHIRREKATSNICTAQALLANMSAFYAIYHGPQGLKTIAQDIWSKTRLAQNLILEKSEFQLHTDGVREDGSVLFDTVTFKASPEVIAKVHDKASLQSINLRRVAEDKIGFSLHEGVTIESLGNLVKAFGVSEAEFKAALESDKAKFLDDQIPASLQRKTSYLEQPVFNQYHTETELLRYIYHLQSKDVSLVHSMIPLGSCTMKLNATTEMLPVSDPAISNMHPFAPVEQASGYQALISSLSKNLSEITGMDATTLQPNSGAQGEFAGLRVIKAYHEAKEGGQKRTVCLIPVSAHGTNPASAAMAGMKVVPIKCDGKTGNLDIEDLKAKCAKHADELAAIMITYPSTFGVFEPEVKQVCDLVHQHGGLVYMDGANMNAQIGLCSPGDIGAD
;
A
#
# COMPACT_ATOMS: atom_id res chain seq x y z
N MET A 1 -30.12 27.38 44.01
CA MET A 1 -31.40 27.99 44.45
C MET A 1 -32.49 27.58 43.48
N MET A 2 -33.74 27.40 43.95
CA MET A 2 -35.04 27.34 43.22
C MET A 2 -35.12 26.58 41.87
N SER A 3 -35.90 25.51 41.66
CA SER A 3 -37.38 25.30 41.83
C SER A 3 -38.24 26.19 40.89
N ALA A 4 -39.37 25.78 40.29
CA ALA A 4 -40.15 24.53 40.24
C ALA A 4 -41.37 24.75 39.28
N SER A 5 -42.20 23.80 38.81
CA SER A 5 -42.19 22.32 38.62
C SER A 5 -43.52 21.88 37.93
N ARG A 6 -43.72 20.58 37.63
CA ARG A 6 -45.01 19.92 37.23
C ARG A 6 -45.44 20.20 35.77
N LEU A 7 -46.32 19.43 35.10
CA LEU A 7 -47.38 18.49 35.53
C LEU A 7 -47.19 17.01 35.11
N GLY A 8 -48.02 16.14 35.72
CA GLY A 8 -48.30 14.75 35.35
C GLY A 8 -49.59 14.25 36.04
N GLN A 9 -49.95 12.96 35.91
CA GLN A 9 -51.25 12.29 36.21
C GLN A 9 -52.25 12.34 35.01
N ARG A 10 -53.08 11.32 34.69
CA ARG A 10 -53.43 9.97 35.23
C ARG A 10 -54.13 9.16 34.07
N LEU A 11 -54.66 7.92 34.11
CA LEU A 11 -54.96 6.89 35.14
C LEU A 11 -55.03 5.46 34.51
N CYS A 12 -54.38 4.46 35.12
CA CYS A 12 -54.65 2.99 35.20
C CYS A 12 -55.40 2.10 34.15
N ARG A 13 -54.85 0.85 34.04
CA ARG A 13 -55.51 -0.49 33.88
C ARG A 13 -56.06 -0.83 32.46
N GLN A 14 -56.23 -2.10 32.05
CA GLN A 14 -56.38 -3.39 32.77
C GLN A 14 -55.67 -4.60 32.07
N SER A 15 -56.05 -5.86 32.34
CA SER A 15 -55.21 -7.08 32.12
C SER A 15 -55.92 -8.34 31.59
N ARG A 16 -55.25 -9.17 30.75
CA ARG A 16 -55.27 -10.66 30.59
C ARG A 16 -54.56 -11.03 29.25
N ARG A 17 -53.69 -12.04 29.05
CA ARG A 17 -53.53 -13.49 29.38
C ARG A 17 -53.89 -14.41 28.17
N THR A 18 -52.96 -15.32 27.80
CA THR A 18 -53.13 -16.55 26.94
C THR A 18 -53.50 -16.35 25.45
N SER A 19 -53.17 -17.23 24.47
CA SER A 19 -52.51 -18.57 24.47
C SER A 19 -51.86 -18.95 23.10
N ILE A 20 -51.18 -20.09 23.05
CA ILE A 20 -50.40 -20.70 21.93
C ILE A 20 -51.28 -21.31 20.82
N ALA A 21 -50.82 -21.27 19.55
CA ALA A 21 -51.08 -22.30 18.52
C ALA A 21 -50.08 -22.22 17.33
N VAL A 22 -49.91 -23.32 16.58
CA VAL A 22 -49.02 -23.49 15.40
C VAL A 22 -49.84 -24.06 14.23
N LEU A 23 -49.54 -23.70 12.96
CA LEU A 23 -49.61 -24.59 11.78
C LEU A 23 -49.12 -23.91 10.48
N GLN A 24 -48.94 -24.72 9.41
CA GLN A 24 -48.26 -24.37 8.14
C GLN A 24 -49.16 -24.69 6.89
N PRO A 25 -48.72 -24.67 5.60
CA PRO A 25 -49.47 -23.99 4.52
C PRO A 25 -50.09 -24.91 3.45
N ARG A 26 -50.78 -24.35 2.43
CA ARG A 26 -50.84 -24.90 1.03
C ARG A 26 -51.54 -24.03 -0.04
N LEU A 27 -50.91 -23.98 -1.23
CA LEU A 27 -51.45 -24.08 -2.61
C LEU A 27 -52.45 -23.06 -3.26
N THR A 28 -51.91 -22.34 -4.26
CA THR A 28 -52.38 -22.15 -5.67
C THR A 28 -53.85 -21.87 -6.05
N GLN A 29 -54.05 -20.91 -6.95
CA GLN A 29 -55.08 -20.96 -8.01
C GLN A 29 -54.63 -20.26 -9.31
N THR A 30 -55.14 -20.74 -10.46
CA THR A 30 -54.91 -20.18 -11.81
C THR A 30 -56.20 -19.60 -12.40
N VAL A 31 -56.08 -18.64 -13.33
CA VAL A 31 -57.21 -17.98 -14.01
C VAL A 31 -57.22 -18.33 -15.50
N ARG A 32 -58.42 -18.48 -16.10
CA ARG A 32 -58.63 -18.88 -17.51
C ARG A 32 -58.95 -17.69 -18.41
N LEU A 33 -58.60 -17.84 -19.70
CA LEU A 33 -59.08 -17.02 -20.82
C LEU A 33 -60.55 -17.31 -21.15
N VAL A 34 -61.21 -16.33 -21.78
CA VAL A 34 -62.55 -16.45 -22.41
C VAL A 34 -62.46 -15.94 -23.85
N ALA A 35 -63.17 -16.58 -24.77
CA ALA A 35 -63.12 -16.28 -26.21
C ALA A 35 -64.43 -15.67 -26.74
N ALA A 36 -64.35 -14.95 -27.86
CA ALA A 36 -65.49 -14.40 -28.61
C ALA A 36 -65.50 -14.89 -30.08
N ARG A 37 -66.61 -14.69 -30.79
CA ARG A 37 -66.95 -15.39 -32.05
C ARG A 37 -66.64 -14.59 -33.34
N PRO A 38 -66.55 -15.26 -34.52
CA PRO A 38 -66.02 -14.67 -35.75
C PRO A 38 -67.09 -14.04 -36.67
N PHE A 39 -66.62 -13.29 -37.67
CA PHE A 39 -67.34 -12.91 -38.88
C PHE A 39 -66.47 -13.14 -40.13
N SER A 40 -67.12 -13.40 -41.28
CA SER A 40 -66.53 -13.45 -42.63
C SER A 40 -66.94 -12.15 -43.38
N VAL A 41 -66.27 -11.63 -44.42
CA VAL A 41 -66.26 -12.16 -45.80
C VAL A 41 -65.18 -11.47 -46.66
N ASN A 42 -64.46 -12.27 -47.46
CA ASN A 42 -63.73 -12.02 -48.74
C ASN A 42 -62.81 -10.79 -48.97
N ALA A 43 -61.51 -11.10 -49.13
CA ALA A 43 -60.58 -10.67 -50.20
C ALA A 43 -60.06 -9.20 -50.26
N PRO A 44 -58.92 -8.93 -50.95
CA PRO A 44 -57.95 -9.86 -51.56
C PRO A 44 -56.56 -9.87 -50.87
N LEU A 45 -55.67 -10.76 -51.31
CA LEU A 45 -54.29 -10.86 -50.82
C LEU A 45 -53.41 -9.70 -51.35
N GLN A 46 -53.12 -8.73 -50.47
CA GLN A 46 -51.84 -8.03 -50.49
C GLN A 46 -51.15 -8.28 -49.15
N ALA A 47 -50.16 -9.17 -49.15
CA ALA A 47 -49.23 -9.25 -48.03
C ALA A 47 -48.40 -7.96 -48.02
N PRO A 48 -48.43 -7.16 -46.94
CA PRO A 48 -47.36 -6.19 -46.74
C PRO A 48 -46.07 -6.99 -46.68
N ARG A 49 -45.11 -6.68 -47.54
CA ARG A 49 -43.72 -7.01 -47.20
C ARG A 49 -43.50 -6.36 -45.84
N PHE A 50 -43.10 -7.13 -44.84
CA PHE A 50 -42.43 -6.54 -43.69
C PHE A 50 -41.20 -5.84 -44.29
N ALA A 51 -41.28 -4.51 -44.40
CA ALA A 51 -40.15 -3.71 -44.80
C ALA A 51 -39.02 -4.01 -43.82
N ASP A 52 -37.78 -4.07 -44.30
CA ASP A 52 -36.61 -4.35 -43.49
C ASP A 52 -36.55 -3.36 -42.32
N SER A 53 -37.08 -3.78 -41.17
CA SER A 53 -37.10 -2.99 -39.95
C SER A 53 -35.66 -2.71 -39.62
N GLN A 54 -35.30 -1.44 -39.40
CA GLN A 54 -33.92 -0.98 -39.21
C GLN A 54 -33.31 -1.51 -37.90
N SER A 55 -33.05 -2.81 -37.87
CA SER A 55 -32.28 -3.53 -36.86
C SER A 55 -30.78 -3.40 -37.13
N SER A 56 -30.36 -2.22 -37.57
CA SER A 56 -29.00 -1.72 -37.35
C SER A 56 -28.91 -1.34 -35.87
N ALA A 57 -29.03 -2.35 -35.01
CA ALA A 57 -29.04 -2.18 -33.57
C ALA A 57 -27.68 -1.58 -33.16
N LYS A 58 -27.65 -0.28 -32.83
CA LYS A 58 -26.47 0.50 -32.44
C LYS A 58 -25.91 0.11 -31.06
N LEU A 59 -25.90 -1.18 -30.75
CA LEU A 59 -25.54 -1.73 -29.44
C LEU A 59 -24.08 -1.41 -29.10
N ALA A 60 -23.14 -1.57 -30.04
CA ALA A 60 -21.74 -1.31 -29.79
C ALA A 60 -21.42 0.13 -29.33
N GLU A 61 -22.09 1.16 -29.88
CA GLU A 61 -21.71 2.58 -29.67
C GLU A 61 -22.09 3.11 -28.27
N HIS A 62 -23.11 2.54 -27.62
CA HIS A 62 -23.53 2.95 -26.27
C HIS A 62 -22.85 2.16 -25.14
N GLU A 63 -22.15 1.08 -25.47
CA GLU A 63 -21.41 0.20 -24.55
C GLU A 63 -19.92 0.58 -24.41
N LEU A 64 -19.45 1.57 -25.19
CA LEU A 64 -18.06 2.04 -25.18
C LEU A 64 -17.73 2.80 -23.89
N PHE A 65 -16.86 2.23 -23.06
CA PHE A 65 -16.36 2.88 -21.83
C PHE A 65 -15.64 4.21 -22.09
N SER A 66 -15.02 4.39 -23.28
CA SER A 66 -14.39 5.65 -23.68
C SER A 66 -15.36 6.84 -23.63
N ARG A 67 -16.65 6.63 -23.88
CA ARG A 67 -17.72 7.65 -23.75
C ARG A 67 -18.13 7.97 -22.31
N ARG A 68 -17.56 7.27 -21.33
CA ARG A 68 -17.69 7.55 -19.89
C ARG A 68 -16.40 8.16 -19.33
N HIS A 69 -15.25 7.75 -19.86
CA HIS A 69 -13.93 8.21 -19.43
C HIS A 69 -13.51 9.56 -20.06
N ILE A 70 -13.83 9.78 -21.34
CA ILE A 70 -13.54 11.04 -22.05
C ILE A 70 -14.73 11.97 -21.85
N GLY A 71 -14.51 13.09 -21.17
CA GLY A 71 -15.58 14.03 -20.80
C GLY A 71 -16.10 14.92 -21.92
N SER A 72 -15.41 14.98 -23.08
CA SER A 72 -15.78 15.79 -24.24
C SER A 72 -16.50 14.96 -25.31
N GLU A 73 -17.64 15.42 -25.83
CA GLU A 73 -18.25 14.85 -27.03
C GLU A 73 -17.61 15.40 -28.32
N SER A 74 -17.83 14.69 -29.45
CA SER A 74 -17.22 15.03 -30.75
C SER A 74 -17.57 16.44 -31.25
N ALA A 75 -18.71 17.01 -30.83
CA ALA A 75 -19.09 18.39 -31.15
C ALA A 75 -18.21 19.41 -30.40
N GLU A 76 -18.01 19.21 -29.10
CA GLU A 76 -17.18 20.07 -28.23
C GLU A 76 -15.71 20.01 -28.68
N GLN A 77 -15.21 18.83 -29.05
CA GLN A 77 -13.88 18.68 -29.66
C GLN A 77 -13.73 19.51 -30.95
N GLN A 78 -14.77 19.53 -31.79
CA GLN A 78 -14.80 20.34 -33.01
C GLN A 78 -14.99 21.84 -32.74
N GLU A 79 -15.41 22.26 -31.54
CA GLU A 79 -15.38 23.66 -31.12
C GLU A 79 -14.02 24.05 -30.55
N MET A 80 -13.42 23.18 -29.71
CA MET A 80 -12.06 23.34 -29.18
C MET A 80 -11.02 23.52 -30.30
N LEU A 81 -11.03 22.65 -31.32
CA LEU A 81 -10.07 22.69 -32.44
C LEU A 81 -10.09 24.03 -33.22
N LYS A 82 -11.23 24.73 -33.25
CA LYS A 82 -11.38 26.05 -33.90
C LYS A 82 -10.88 27.23 -33.05
N VAL A 83 -10.64 27.02 -31.76
CA VAL A 83 -10.28 28.06 -30.76
C VAL A 83 -8.80 27.98 -30.37
N ILE A 84 -8.11 26.90 -30.72
CA ILE A 84 -6.65 26.80 -30.67
C ILE A 84 -6.03 27.85 -31.62
N ASP A 85 -4.85 28.36 -31.30
CA ASP A 85 -4.07 29.29 -32.13
C ASP A 85 -2.70 28.65 -32.48
N PRO A 86 -2.40 28.36 -33.75
CA PRO A 86 -3.29 28.50 -34.92
C PRO A 86 -4.46 27.49 -34.88
N PRO A 87 -5.62 27.83 -35.48
CA PRO A 87 -6.79 26.94 -35.52
C PRO A 87 -6.53 25.75 -36.45
N VAL A 88 -7.04 24.59 -36.05
CA VAL A 88 -6.79 23.30 -36.70
C VAL A 88 -8.08 22.64 -37.17
N SER A 89 -8.04 21.97 -38.32
CA SER A 89 -9.20 21.33 -38.95
C SER A 89 -9.54 19.96 -38.37
N SER A 90 -8.59 19.30 -37.70
CA SER A 90 -8.75 17.94 -37.20
C SER A 90 -7.85 17.62 -36.00
N MET A 91 -8.19 16.55 -35.27
CA MET A 91 -7.34 16.02 -34.19
C MET A 91 -6.00 15.48 -34.72
N GLU A 92 -5.98 14.90 -35.93
CA GLU A 92 -4.72 14.47 -36.55
C GLU A 92 -3.82 15.70 -36.77
N GLU A 93 -4.32 16.77 -37.38
CA GLU A 93 -3.57 18.02 -37.60
C GLU A 93 -3.06 18.64 -36.29
N PHE A 94 -3.88 18.62 -35.22
CA PHE A 94 -3.44 19.06 -33.88
C PHE A 94 -2.24 18.24 -33.38
N LEU A 95 -2.29 16.92 -33.51
CA LEU A 95 -1.20 16.02 -33.15
C LEU A 95 0.02 16.20 -34.06
N GLU A 96 -0.20 16.52 -35.34
CA GLU A 96 0.87 16.80 -36.30
C GLU A 96 1.61 18.10 -36.02
N GLN A 97 0.95 19.10 -35.44
CA GLN A 97 1.59 20.35 -34.99
C GLN A 97 2.18 20.22 -33.58
N THR A 98 1.63 19.35 -32.72
CA THR A 98 2.03 19.23 -31.30
C THR A 98 3.19 18.26 -31.07
N ILE A 99 3.22 17.11 -31.75
CA ILE A 99 4.18 16.03 -31.48
C ILE A 99 5.25 15.98 -32.59
N PRO A 100 6.56 16.13 -32.30
CA PRO A 100 7.60 16.10 -33.31
C PRO A 100 7.59 14.80 -34.14
N PRO A 101 7.61 14.85 -35.49
CA PRO A 101 7.40 13.68 -36.34
C PRO A 101 8.42 12.55 -36.11
N GLN A 102 9.65 12.90 -35.72
CA GLN A 102 10.72 11.95 -35.39
C GLN A 102 10.47 11.11 -34.12
N VAL A 103 9.57 11.52 -33.22
CA VAL A 103 9.19 10.74 -32.02
C VAL A 103 7.87 9.99 -32.15
N ARG A 104 7.05 10.28 -33.17
CA ARG A 104 5.75 9.63 -33.36
C ARG A 104 5.96 8.13 -33.61
N ARG A 105 5.11 7.32 -32.97
CA ARG A 105 5.11 5.87 -33.18
C ARG A 105 4.83 5.56 -34.66
N LYS A 106 5.65 4.69 -35.25
CA LYS A 106 5.55 4.32 -36.68
C LYS A 106 4.33 3.46 -37.00
N GLN A 107 3.93 2.58 -36.07
CA GLN A 107 2.75 1.73 -36.20
C GLN A 107 1.55 2.43 -35.54
N LYS A 108 0.47 2.64 -36.30
CA LYS A 108 -0.79 3.14 -35.72
C LYS A 108 -1.48 2.02 -34.93
N GLY A 109 -1.73 2.28 -33.65
CA GLY A 109 -2.36 1.33 -32.72
C GLY A 109 -1.41 0.76 -31.66
N LEU A 110 -1.97 -0.06 -30.78
CA LEU A 110 -1.29 -0.79 -29.70
C LEU A 110 -1.69 -2.27 -29.80
N ASN A 111 -0.74 -3.18 -29.74
CA ASN A 111 -0.98 -4.63 -29.84
C ASN A 111 -1.35 -5.26 -28.49
N LEU A 112 -2.34 -4.68 -27.81
CA LEU A 112 -2.70 -5.07 -26.44
C LEU A 112 -3.29 -6.49 -26.37
N VAL A 113 -2.93 -7.20 -25.30
CA VAL A 113 -3.38 -8.58 -25.01
C VAL A 113 -4.14 -8.65 -23.70
N GLU A 114 -5.14 -9.52 -23.63
CA GLU A 114 -5.87 -9.85 -22.41
C GLU A 114 -5.69 -11.35 -22.11
N GLN A 115 -5.35 -11.66 -20.85
CA GLN A 115 -5.26 -13.00 -20.31
C GLN A 115 -6.17 -13.08 -19.08
N TRP A 116 -7.17 -13.96 -19.11
CA TRP A 116 -8.21 -14.06 -18.06
C TRP A 116 -8.13 -15.36 -17.22
N ASP A 117 -7.18 -16.24 -17.51
CA ASP A 117 -6.96 -17.50 -16.82
C ASP A 117 -5.48 -17.95 -16.87
N GLU A 118 -5.19 -19.05 -16.17
CA GLU A 118 -3.85 -19.61 -15.99
C GLU A 118 -3.31 -20.41 -17.19
N SER A 119 -4.12 -20.66 -18.24
CA SER A 119 -3.69 -21.46 -19.40
C SER A 119 -2.62 -20.78 -20.26
N GLY A 120 -2.39 -19.47 -20.04
CA GLY A 120 -1.54 -18.64 -20.90
C GLY A 120 -2.20 -18.28 -22.24
N ALA A 121 -3.47 -18.61 -22.45
CA ALA A 121 -4.21 -18.24 -23.66
C ALA A 121 -4.43 -16.72 -23.73
N GLU A 122 -3.63 -16.06 -24.56
CA GLU A 122 -3.78 -14.63 -24.87
C GLU A 122 -4.85 -14.41 -25.93
N ALA A 123 -5.70 -13.40 -25.73
CA ALA A 123 -6.55 -12.85 -26.77
C ALA A 123 -6.18 -11.38 -27.02
N THR A 124 -6.21 -10.92 -28.27
CA THR A 124 -6.02 -9.49 -28.57
C THR A 124 -7.18 -8.68 -28.02
N VAL A 125 -6.89 -7.56 -27.33
CA VAL A 125 -7.92 -6.61 -26.89
C VAL A 125 -8.56 -5.98 -28.14
N PRO A 126 -9.91 -5.94 -28.26
CA PRO A 126 -10.54 -5.33 -29.43
C PRO A 126 -10.19 -3.84 -29.58
N PRO A 127 -10.12 -3.28 -30.80
CA PRO A 127 -9.77 -1.87 -31.01
C PRO A 127 -10.66 -0.85 -30.28
N ASN A 128 -11.91 -1.21 -29.99
CA ASN A 128 -12.87 -0.40 -29.25
C ASN A 128 -12.88 -0.71 -27.73
N GLY A 129 -11.92 -1.52 -27.25
CA GLY A 129 -11.86 -2.04 -25.88
C GLY A 129 -12.89 -3.14 -25.60
N ARG A 130 -13.16 -3.34 -24.30
CA ARG A 130 -14.22 -4.23 -23.78
C ARG A 130 -15.28 -3.39 -23.07
N THR A 131 -16.50 -3.94 -22.98
CA THR A 131 -17.60 -3.28 -22.25
C THR A 131 -17.37 -3.38 -20.74
N GLU A 132 -17.88 -2.42 -19.97
CA GLU A 132 -17.75 -2.42 -18.50
C GLU A 132 -18.26 -3.73 -17.88
N HIS A 133 -19.37 -4.25 -18.39
CA HIS A 133 -19.96 -5.50 -17.90
C HIS A 133 -19.08 -6.72 -18.19
N PHE A 134 -18.37 -6.77 -19.32
CA PHE A 134 -17.39 -7.81 -19.59
C PHE A 134 -16.25 -7.77 -18.58
N ILE A 135 -15.66 -6.59 -18.33
CA ILE A 135 -14.57 -6.44 -17.34
C ILE A 135 -15.04 -6.88 -15.95
N GLN A 136 -16.23 -6.46 -15.51
CA GLN A 136 -16.81 -6.91 -14.23
C GLN A 136 -17.04 -8.43 -14.16
N GLN A 137 -17.37 -9.09 -15.28
CA GLN A 137 -17.46 -10.56 -15.33
C GLN A 137 -16.08 -11.22 -15.20
N GLN A 138 -15.07 -10.74 -15.93
CA GLN A 138 -13.75 -11.38 -15.92
C GLN A 138 -12.99 -11.13 -14.61
N MET A 139 -13.08 -9.93 -14.01
CA MET A 139 -12.46 -9.65 -12.70
C MET A 139 -13.01 -10.57 -11.59
N ARG A 140 -14.31 -10.88 -11.61
CA ARG A 140 -14.89 -11.89 -10.69
C ARG A 140 -14.36 -13.30 -10.95
N LYS A 141 -14.09 -13.68 -12.21
CA LYS A 141 -13.45 -14.98 -12.51
C LYS A 141 -11.99 -15.02 -12.05
N LEU A 142 -11.23 -13.94 -12.24
CA LEU A 142 -9.87 -13.84 -11.71
C LEU A 142 -9.87 -13.99 -10.18
N GLY A 143 -10.81 -13.35 -9.47
CA GLY A 143 -11.03 -13.61 -8.05
C GLY A 143 -11.35 -15.08 -7.74
N GLN A 144 -12.27 -15.69 -8.49
CA GLN A 144 -12.64 -17.11 -8.33
C GLN A 144 -11.50 -18.11 -8.67
N ASN A 145 -10.51 -17.69 -9.45
CA ASN A 145 -9.30 -18.45 -9.75
C ASN A 145 -8.22 -18.30 -8.66
N ASN A 146 -8.39 -17.40 -7.69
CA ASN A 146 -7.55 -17.37 -6.49
C ASN A 146 -8.09 -18.33 -5.43
N THR A 147 -7.21 -19.12 -4.83
CA THR A 147 -7.53 -20.06 -3.75
C THR A 147 -7.29 -19.38 -2.40
N VAL A 148 -8.27 -18.64 -1.90
CA VAL A 148 -8.15 -17.88 -0.64
C VAL A 148 -8.20 -18.82 0.57
N TYR A 149 -7.03 -19.16 1.12
CA TYR A 149 -6.85 -19.93 2.37
C TYR A 149 -6.76 -19.01 3.60
N GLU A 150 -7.23 -19.49 4.76
CA GLU A 150 -7.01 -18.79 6.03
C GLU A 150 -5.51 -18.83 6.36
N SER A 151 -4.87 -17.65 6.43
CA SER A 151 -3.42 -17.55 6.25
C SER A 151 -2.71 -17.05 7.49
N PHE A 152 -2.20 -18.00 8.28
CA PHE A 152 -1.42 -17.75 9.50
C PHE A 152 0.09 -17.58 9.22
N ILE A 153 0.46 -17.07 8.05
CA ILE A 153 1.87 -16.88 7.67
C ILE A 153 2.51 -15.71 8.45
N GLY A 154 1.73 -14.68 8.77
CA GLY A 154 2.22 -13.49 9.47
C GLY A 154 3.26 -12.72 8.65
N ALA A 155 4.45 -12.57 9.21
CA ALA A 155 5.59 -11.89 8.58
C ALA A 155 5.29 -10.44 8.13
N GLY A 156 4.56 -9.67 8.95
CA GLY A 156 4.19 -8.27 8.70
C GLY A 156 2.81 -8.07 8.05
N TYR A 157 2.08 -9.16 7.81
CA TYR A 157 0.75 -9.17 7.20
C TYR A 157 -0.17 -10.16 7.93
N TYR A 158 -1.34 -9.69 8.39
CA TYR A 158 -2.25 -10.43 9.26
C TYR A 158 -3.71 -10.22 8.82
N GLY A 159 -4.56 -11.24 8.95
CA GLY A 159 -6.00 -11.08 8.69
C GLY A 159 -6.64 -10.00 9.58
N THR A 160 -7.62 -9.27 9.07
CA THR A 160 -8.36 -8.26 9.86
C THR A 160 -9.80 -8.17 9.38
N LEU A 161 -10.71 -7.86 10.31
CA LEU A 161 -12.11 -7.64 10.05
C LEU A 161 -12.32 -6.17 9.69
N VAL A 162 -12.10 -5.82 8.43
CA VAL A 162 -12.34 -4.48 7.88
C VAL A 162 -13.79 -4.06 8.20
N PRO A 163 -14.03 -3.02 9.01
CA PRO A 163 -15.38 -2.65 9.38
C PRO A 163 -16.15 -2.17 8.14
N ALA A 164 -17.30 -2.79 7.86
CA ALA A 164 -18.07 -2.54 6.63
C ALA A 164 -18.46 -1.06 6.44
N VAL A 165 -18.64 -0.32 7.55
CA VAL A 165 -18.86 1.14 7.55
C VAL A 165 -17.63 1.92 7.04
N ILE A 166 -16.40 1.47 7.32
CA ILE A 166 -15.16 2.09 6.81
C ILE A 166 -14.95 1.69 5.35
N GLN A 167 -15.10 0.41 5.00
CA GLN A 167 -15.03 -0.06 3.61
C GLN A 167 -15.98 0.77 2.72
N ARG A 168 -17.27 0.79 3.05
CA ARG A 168 -18.29 1.43 2.21
C ARG A 168 -18.20 2.96 2.15
N ASN A 169 -17.83 3.61 3.25
CA ASN A 169 -17.86 5.08 3.34
C ASN A 169 -16.49 5.75 3.23
N VAL A 170 -15.39 5.00 3.09
CA VAL A 170 -14.03 5.52 2.90
C VAL A 170 -13.33 4.87 1.70
N LEU A 171 -13.21 3.53 1.66
CA LEU A 171 -12.52 2.83 0.56
C LEU A 171 -13.33 2.86 -0.75
N GLU A 172 -14.63 2.61 -0.67
CA GLU A 172 -15.56 2.57 -1.82
C GLU A 172 -16.17 3.96 -2.13
N ASN A 173 -15.76 5.01 -1.42
CA ASN A 173 -16.34 6.35 -1.51
C ASN A 173 -15.44 7.31 -2.32
N PRO A 174 -15.83 7.70 -3.55
CA PRO A 174 -15.01 8.56 -4.41
C PRO A 174 -14.72 9.94 -3.80
N ALA A 175 -15.51 10.42 -2.85
CA ALA A 175 -15.23 11.68 -2.18
C ALA A 175 -13.93 11.63 -1.34
N TRP A 176 -13.52 10.45 -0.88
CA TRP A 176 -12.24 10.22 -0.20
C TRP A 176 -11.12 9.91 -1.19
N TYR A 177 -11.30 8.91 -2.07
CA TYR A 177 -10.20 8.40 -2.90
C TYR A 177 -9.85 9.25 -4.14
N THR A 178 -10.75 10.12 -4.64
CA THR A 178 -10.46 10.99 -5.80
C THR A 178 -9.78 12.32 -5.44
N SER A 179 -9.54 12.58 -4.16
CA SER A 179 -8.74 13.74 -3.72
C SER A 179 -7.26 13.39 -3.67
N TYR A 180 -6.39 14.32 -4.07
CA TYR A 180 -4.94 14.12 -3.98
C TYR A 180 -4.33 14.78 -2.73
N THR A 181 -2.99 14.83 -2.66
CA THR A 181 -2.21 15.48 -1.59
C THR A 181 -2.84 16.82 -1.17
N PRO A 182 -3.02 17.09 0.14
CA PRO A 182 -3.69 18.29 0.65
C PRO A 182 -2.79 19.55 0.56
N TYR A 183 -2.42 19.93 -0.67
CA TYR A 183 -1.64 21.15 -0.96
C TYR A 183 -2.44 22.42 -0.68
N GLN A 184 -3.74 22.42 -1.00
CA GLN A 184 -4.70 23.49 -0.69
C GLN A 184 -5.41 23.14 0.62
N ALA A 185 -4.82 23.55 1.75
CA ALA A 185 -5.21 23.05 3.07
C ALA A 185 -6.65 23.43 3.46
N GLU A 186 -7.08 24.62 3.06
CA GLU A 186 -8.40 25.22 3.34
C GLU A 186 -9.57 24.36 2.81
N ILE A 187 -9.35 23.62 1.72
CA ILE A 187 -10.30 22.70 1.08
C ILE A 187 -9.90 21.22 1.25
N SER A 188 -9.15 20.95 2.33
CA SER A 188 -8.60 19.63 2.65
C SER A 188 -8.59 19.31 4.16
N GLN A 189 -9.37 20.03 4.97
CA GLN A 189 -9.32 19.90 6.44
C GLN A 189 -9.82 18.55 6.96
N GLY A 190 -10.64 17.83 6.20
CA GLY A 190 -11.14 16.49 6.50
C GLY A 190 -10.06 15.44 6.49
N ARG A 191 -9.39 15.23 5.34
CA ARG A 191 -8.28 14.27 5.28
C ARG A 191 -7.04 14.72 6.04
N LEU A 192 -6.81 16.03 6.20
CA LEU A 192 -5.79 16.52 7.14
C LEU A 192 -6.13 16.15 8.60
N GLN A 193 -7.41 16.21 9.02
CA GLN A 193 -7.81 15.80 10.36
C GLN A 193 -7.70 14.28 10.57
N SER A 194 -8.07 13.47 9.57
CA SER A 194 -7.90 12.01 9.68
C SER A 194 -6.43 11.57 9.66
N LEU A 195 -5.57 12.23 8.87
CA LEU A 195 -4.12 12.03 8.92
C LEU A 195 -3.47 12.52 10.23
N LEU A 196 -4.01 13.57 10.85
CA LEU A 196 -3.59 13.96 12.21
C LEU A 196 -4.01 12.91 13.24
N ASN A 197 -5.21 12.34 13.13
CA ASN A 197 -5.64 11.22 13.97
C ASN A 197 -4.75 9.99 13.79
N PHE A 198 -4.32 9.69 12.56
CA PHE A 198 -3.31 8.65 12.29
C PHE A 198 -2.00 8.96 13.02
N GLN A 199 -1.47 10.18 12.89
CA GLN A 199 -0.25 10.56 13.61
C GLN A 199 -0.40 10.40 15.13
N THR A 200 -1.51 10.84 15.72
CA THR A 200 -1.79 10.63 17.16
C THR A 200 -1.86 9.16 17.53
N LEU A 201 -2.51 8.32 16.71
CA LEU A 201 -2.58 6.88 16.91
C LEU A 201 -1.18 6.25 16.98
N ILE A 202 -0.28 6.64 16.08
CA ILE A 202 1.08 6.12 16.08
C ILE A 202 1.89 6.66 17.27
N THR A 203 1.81 7.97 17.58
CA THR A 203 2.57 8.53 18.73
C THR A 203 2.14 7.91 20.06
N ASP A 204 0.82 7.79 20.29
CA ASP A 204 0.27 7.21 21.52
C ASP A 204 0.65 5.73 21.66
N LEU A 205 0.57 4.93 20.59
CA LEU A 205 0.92 3.51 20.67
C LEU A 205 2.44 3.29 20.75
N THR A 206 3.25 4.03 20.00
CA THR A 206 4.72 3.86 19.99
C THR A 206 5.45 4.54 21.14
N GLY A 207 4.80 5.46 21.86
CA GLY A 207 5.40 6.22 22.96
C GLY A 207 6.40 7.29 22.50
N LEU A 208 6.30 7.77 21.26
CA LEU A 208 7.26 8.69 20.63
C LEU A 208 6.61 10.03 20.25
N ASP A 209 7.38 11.11 20.36
CA ASP A 209 6.87 12.49 20.30
C ASP A 209 6.21 12.91 18.97
N ILE A 210 6.62 12.33 17.84
CA ILE A 210 6.13 12.74 16.51
C ILE A 210 6.11 11.60 15.49
N ALA A 211 4.99 11.44 14.81
CA ALA A 211 4.79 10.52 13.68
C ALA A 211 4.51 11.26 12.36
N ASN A 212 4.74 10.60 11.23
CA ASN A 212 4.45 11.13 9.90
C ASN A 212 3.08 10.69 9.35
N ALA A 213 2.66 11.32 8.25
CA ALA A 213 1.43 11.00 7.52
C ALA A 213 1.65 9.83 6.53
N SER A 214 2.17 8.71 7.04
CA SER A 214 2.55 7.46 6.35
C SER A 214 3.81 7.48 5.46
N VAL A 215 4.37 6.28 5.32
CA VAL A 215 5.36 5.83 4.31
C VAL A 215 4.80 4.60 3.56
N LEU A 216 5.56 4.04 2.61
CA LEU A 216 5.04 3.14 1.57
C LEU A 216 4.74 1.71 2.05
N ASP A 217 5.64 1.13 2.84
CA ASP A 217 5.58 -0.21 3.43
C ASP A 217 6.61 -0.29 4.59
N GLU A 218 6.59 -1.36 5.39
CA GLU A 218 7.51 -1.50 6.54
C GLU A 218 8.98 -1.54 6.12
N ALA A 219 9.28 -2.27 5.03
CA ALA A 219 10.64 -2.54 4.59
C ALA A 219 11.34 -1.25 4.12
N THR A 220 10.61 -0.38 3.43
CA THR A 220 11.03 0.98 3.10
C THR A 220 11.05 1.91 4.32
N ALA A 221 10.13 1.76 5.28
CA ALA A 221 10.17 2.53 6.54
C ALA A 221 11.44 2.23 7.35
N ALA A 222 11.88 0.97 7.42
CA ALA A 222 13.15 0.57 8.01
C ALA A 222 14.36 1.16 7.26
N ALA A 223 14.33 1.13 5.93
CA ALA A 223 15.37 1.74 5.09
C ALA A 223 15.46 3.27 5.27
N GLU A 224 14.34 3.95 5.50
CA GLU A 224 14.31 5.36 5.88
C GLU A 224 14.82 5.58 7.33
N ALA A 225 14.60 4.64 8.25
CA ALA A 225 15.12 4.72 9.63
C ALA A 225 16.66 4.64 9.67
N MET A 226 17.24 3.75 8.86
CA MET A 226 18.69 3.70 8.62
C MET A 226 19.21 5.00 7.97
N THR A 227 18.51 5.52 6.96
CA THR A 227 18.88 6.76 6.25
C THR A 227 18.84 7.97 7.20
N MET A 228 17.83 8.04 8.06
CA MET A 228 17.67 9.06 9.09
C MET A 228 18.72 8.93 10.20
N SER A 229 19.09 7.71 10.59
CA SER A 229 20.19 7.44 11.53
C SER A 229 21.53 7.93 10.96
N MET A 230 21.85 7.59 9.72
CA MET A 230 23.00 8.16 8.98
C MET A 230 22.95 9.70 8.96
N ALA A 231 21.77 10.29 8.77
CA ALA A 231 21.62 11.74 8.67
C ALA A 231 21.81 12.47 10.01
N ASN A 232 21.76 11.77 11.15
CA ASN A 232 22.01 12.30 12.50
C ASN A 232 23.38 11.94 13.06
N ALA A 233 24.05 10.93 12.50
CA ALA A 233 25.34 10.44 12.96
C ALA A 233 26.44 11.53 13.03
N PRO A 234 27.41 11.41 13.98
CA PRO A 234 28.54 12.32 14.06
C PRO A 234 29.35 12.41 12.75
N ARG A 235 29.92 13.58 12.46
CA ARG A 235 30.81 13.79 11.31
C ARG A 235 32.18 13.13 11.55
N GLY A 236 32.29 11.84 11.25
CA GLY A 236 33.53 11.06 11.29
C GLY A 236 34.12 10.78 9.90
N LYS A 237 35.34 10.21 9.87
CA LYS A 237 35.99 9.64 8.68
C LYS A 237 35.86 8.11 8.58
N GLY A 238 35.26 7.46 9.57
CA GLY A 238 35.06 6.02 9.58
C GLY A 238 33.97 5.57 8.60
N LYS A 239 34.03 4.30 8.20
CA LYS A 239 32.93 3.59 7.54
C LYS A 239 31.70 3.63 8.46
N LYS A 240 30.50 3.80 7.88
CA LYS A 240 29.25 3.90 8.64
C LYS A 240 28.61 2.53 8.75
N THR A 241 28.28 2.12 9.95
CA THR A 241 27.81 0.76 10.24
C THR A 241 26.43 0.81 10.87
N PHE A 242 25.47 0.05 10.32
CA PHE A 242 24.12 -0.09 10.85
C PHE A 242 23.90 -1.56 11.19
N VAL A 243 23.59 -1.85 12.46
CA VAL A 243 23.40 -3.23 12.94
C VAL A 243 21.92 -3.58 12.89
N VAL A 244 21.56 -4.80 12.50
CA VAL A 244 20.17 -5.26 12.41
C VAL A 244 20.02 -6.63 13.04
N SER A 245 18.96 -6.82 13.83
CA SER A 245 18.62 -8.14 14.34
C SER A 245 18.33 -9.11 13.20
N GLU A 246 18.94 -10.28 13.23
CA GLU A 246 18.58 -11.38 12.31
C GLU A 246 17.12 -11.85 12.45
N THR A 247 16.45 -11.49 13.56
CA THR A 247 15.03 -11.75 13.81
C THR A 247 14.08 -10.68 13.24
N CYS A 248 14.56 -9.73 12.43
CA CYS A 248 13.69 -8.89 11.60
C CYS A 248 13.05 -9.69 10.45
N HIS A 249 11.92 -9.23 9.92
CA HIS A 249 11.25 -9.87 8.77
C HIS A 249 12.18 -9.93 7.52
N PRO A 250 12.25 -11.07 6.80
CA PRO A 250 13.20 -11.26 5.70
C PRO A 250 13.11 -10.21 4.58
N GLN A 251 11.90 -9.76 4.23
CA GLN A 251 11.70 -8.69 3.24
C GLN A 251 12.20 -7.33 3.73
N THR A 252 12.08 -7.06 5.03
CA THR A 252 12.63 -5.85 5.68
C THR A 252 14.15 -5.86 5.60
N LEU A 253 14.81 -7.00 5.84
CA LEU A 253 16.26 -7.18 5.66
C LEU A 253 16.70 -6.96 4.20
N ALA A 254 15.99 -7.53 3.22
CA ALA A 254 16.36 -7.42 1.81
C ALA A 254 16.30 -5.97 1.28
N VAL A 255 15.27 -5.20 1.66
CA VAL A 255 15.14 -3.79 1.26
C VAL A 255 16.16 -2.90 1.99
N LEU A 256 16.45 -3.18 3.26
CA LEU A 256 17.54 -2.52 4.00
C LEU A 256 18.88 -2.69 3.29
N GLN A 257 19.25 -3.90 2.89
CA GLN A 257 20.51 -4.20 2.21
C GLN A 257 20.63 -3.44 0.87
N SER A 258 19.58 -3.48 0.04
CA SER A 258 19.52 -2.75 -1.23
C SER A 258 19.65 -1.22 -1.08
N ARG A 259 19.10 -0.63 0.00
CA ARG A 259 19.25 0.80 0.32
C ARG A 259 20.61 1.13 0.94
N ALA A 260 21.20 0.24 1.73
CA ALA A 260 22.48 0.45 2.40
C ALA A 260 23.63 0.63 1.39
N GLU A 261 23.64 -0.21 0.36
CA GLU A 261 24.57 -0.13 -0.78
C GLU A 261 24.51 1.22 -1.53
N GLY A 262 23.33 1.86 -1.61
CA GLY A 262 23.15 3.17 -2.23
C GLY A 262 23.87 4.29 -1.46
N PHE A 263 23.99 4.15 -0.14
CA PHE A 263 24.63 5.13 0.73
C PHE A 263 26.04 4.76 1.20
N GLY A 264 26.58 3.60 0.77
CA GLY A 264 27.85 3.07 1.27
C GLY A 264 27.83 2.74 2.76
N ILE A 265 26.67 2.32 3.28
CA ILE A 265 26.50 1.88 4.67
C ILE A 265 26.83 0.39 4.76
N GLU A 266 27.62 0.02 5.77
CA GLU A 266 27.83 -1.37 6.15
C GLU A 266 26.64 -1.88 6.95
N LEU A 267 25.95 -2.89 6.44
CA LEU A 267 24.85 -3.56 7.13
C LEU A 267 25.40 -4.81 7.82
N VAL A 268 25.30 -4.86 9.15
CA VAL A 268 25.73 -6.01 9.96
C VAL A 268 24.49 -6.69 10.52
N ILE A 269 24.19 -7.90 10.05
CA ILE A 269 23.02 -8.68 10.47
C ILE A 269 23.48 -9.77 11.44
N GLY A 270 22.77 -9.96 12.55
CA GLY A 270 23.01 -11.03 13.51
C GLY A 270 22.21 -10.86 14.81
N ASP A 271 22.43 -11.75 15.78
CA ASP A 271 21.89 -11.59 17.14
C ASP A 271 22.50 -10.36 17.85
N VAL A 272 21.64 -9.40 18.20
CA VAL A 272 21.98 -8.13 18.87
C VAL A 272 21.92 -8.19 20.39
N LEU A 273 21.48 -9.30 20.99
CA LEU A 273 21.45 -9.56 22.43
C LEU A 273 22.59 -10.50 22.85
N ALA A 274 23.02 -11.40 21.96
CA ALA A 274 24.13 -12.33 22.15
C ALA A 274 25.35 -11.71 22.86
N ASN A 275 25.85 -12.43 23.87
CA ASN A 275 27.07 -12.11 24.60
C ASN A 275 27.09 -10.67 25.16
N ASP A 276 25.97 -10.22 25.74
CA ASP A 276 25.74 -8.86 26.23
C ASP A 276 25.82 -7.78 25.14
N SER A 277 25.06 -8.01 24.06
CA SER A 277 25.05 -7.16 22.85
C SER A 277 26.42 -6.93 22.24
N LYS A 278 27.27 -7.97 22.23
CA LYS A 278 28.65 -7.92 21.70
C LYS A 278 28.71 -7.34 20.29
N LEU A 279 27.76 -7.74 19.43
CA LEU A 279 27.63 -7.29 18.04
C LEU A 279 27.52 -5.75 17.90
N VAL A 280 27.00 -5.07 18.93
CA VAL A 280 26.84 -3.61 18.99
C VAL A 280 27.98 -2.94 19.79
N ARG A 281 28.50 -3.63 20.82
CA ARG A 281 29.65 -3.15 21.60
C ARG A 281 30.95 -3.11 20.79
N GLU A 282 31.21 -4.09 19.92
CA GLU A 282 32.48 -4.28 19.20
C GLU A 282 32.44 -3.83 17.73
N VAL A 283 31.42 -3.06 17.32
CA VAL A 283 31.25 -2.54 15.94
C VAL A 283 32.49 -1.82 15.42
N GLU A 284 33.00 -2.29 14.27
CA GLU A 284 34.02 -1.57 13.51
C GLU A 284 33.45 -0.31 12.83
N GLY A 285 34.28 0.72 12.72
CA GLY A 285 33.92 1.99 12.09
C GLY A 285 33.11 2.92 13.00
N THR A 286 32.01 3.45 12.49
CA THR A 286 31.09 4.34 13.22
C THR A 286 29.70 3.75 13.19
N LEU A 287 29.25 3.17 14.30
CA LEU A 287 27.85 2.79 14.48
C LEU A 287 26.96 4.03 14.30
N ILE A 288 26.04 3.96 13.35
CA ILE A 288 25.07 5.03 13.07
C ILE A 288 23.69 4.73 13.67
N GLY A 289 23.35 3.44 13.81
CA GLY A 289 22.11 2.99 14.44
C GLY A 289 22.01 1.47 14.50
N THR A 290 21.01 1.00 15.24
CA THR A 290 20.65 -0.42 15.36
C THR A 290 19.15 -0.59 15.13
N LEU A 291 18.73 -1.62 14.39
CA LEU A 291 17.33 -1.99 14.20
C LEU A 291 17.01 -3.32 14.90
N VAL A 292 15.94 -3.33 15.67
CA VAL A 292 15.30 -4.51 16.27
C VAL A 292 13.88 -4.70 15.75
N GLN A 293 13.25 -5.83 16.05
CA GLN A 293 11.83 -6.05 15.81
C GLN A 293 11.12 -6.51 17.08
N TYR A 294 9.88 -6.04 17.30
CA TYR A 294 9.15 -6.20 18.56
C TYR A 294 7.61 -6.24 18.34
N PRO A 295 6.95 -7.41 18.44
CA PRO A 295 7.52 -8.76 18.50
C PRO A 295 8.37 -9.11 17.28
N ASP A 296 9.37 -9.97 17.46
CA ASP A 296 10.27 -10.39 16.39
C ASP A 296 9.59 -11.33 15.37
N THR A 297 10.28 -11.62 14.26
CA THR A 297 9.70 -12.39 13.15
C THR A 297 9.27 -13.81 13.52
N ASN A 298 9.71 -14.36 14.64
CA ASN A 298 9.38 -15.71 15.12
C ASN A 298 8.39 -15.68 16.30
N GLY A 299 7.99 -14.48 16.74
CA GLY A 299 7.04 -14.23 17.83
C GLY A 299 7.66 -13.79 19.16
N GLY A 300 8.97 -13.57 19.20
CA GLY A 300 9.70 -13.26 20.43
C GLY A 300 9.52 -11.82 20.91
N VAL A 301 9.45 -11.60 22.22
CA VAL A 301 9.26 -10.28 22.85
C VAL A 301 10.37 -10.04 23.87
N HIS A 302 11.39 -9.29 23.45
CA HIS A 302 12.62 -9.08 24.23
C HIS A 302 12.65 -7.69 24.90
N ASP A 303 13.30 -7.56 26.07
CA ASP A 303 13.50 -6.25 26.70
C ASP A 303 14.74 -5.55 26.14
N TYR A 304 14.51 -4.68 25.15
CA TYR A 304 15.57 -3.93 24.46
C TYR A 304 16.11 -2.74 25.25
N GLN A 305 15.67 -2.47 26.50
CA GLN A 305 16.13 -1.34 27.31
C GLN A 305 17.67 -1.26 27.40
N LYS A 306 18.32 -2.38 27.77
CA LYS A 306 19.77 -2.44 27.93
C LYS A 306 20.52 -2.24 26.60
N LEU A 307 19.91 -2.70 25.49
CA LEU A 307 20.44 -2.49 24.15
C LEU A 307 20.34 -1.01 23.75
N ALA A 308 19.25 -0.32 24.09
CA ALA A 308 19.10 1.12 23.87
C ALA A 308 20.22 1.90 24.56
N ASP A 309 20.48 1.60 25.84
CA ASP A 309 21.55 2.23 26.63
C ASP A 309 22.92 2.07 25.94
N ILE A 310 23.27 0.86 25.48
CA ILE A 310 24.52 0.55 24.77
C ILE A 310 24.62 1.27 23.40
N VAL A 311 23.51 1.37 22.66
CA VAL A 311 23.43 2.11 21.39
C VAL A 311 23.62 3.62 21.62
N HIS A 312 23.06 4.16 22.71
CA HIS A 312 23.18 5.56 23.10
C HIS A 312 24.57 5.93 23.63
N GLU A 313 25.28 5.03 24.34
CA GLU A 313 26.71 5.20 24.68
C GLU A 313 27.56 5.45 23.43
N LYS A 314 27.26 4.76 22.32
CA LYS A 314 27.91 4.91 21.01
C LYS A 314 27.46 6.17 20.24
N LYS A 315 26.45 6.90 20.73
CA LYS A 315 25.79 8.05 20.07
C LYS A 315 25.10 7.69 18.75
N ALA A 316 24.65 6.44 18.65
CA ALA A 316 23.84 5.91 17.56
C ALA A 316 22.34 5.95 17.93
N LEU A 317 21.45 5.62 17.00
CA LEU A 317 20.00 5.58 17.24
C LEU A 317 19.49 4.13 17.34
N LEU A 318 18.62 3.83 18.31
CA LEU A 318 17.87 2.57 18.32
C LEU A 318 16.57 2.74 17.53
N SER A 319 16.30 1.83 16.60
CA SER A 319 15.06 1.76 15.82
C SER A 319 14.34 0.45 16.11
N ALA A 320 13.01 0.47 16.21
CA ALA A 320 12.19 -0.72 16.39
C ALA A 320 11.16 -0.86 15.26
N ALA A 321 11.22 -1.97 14.52
CA ALA A 321 10.09 -2.46 13.73
C ALA A 321 9.06 -3.10 14.69
N THR A 322 7.78 -2.75 14.59
CA THR A 322 6.80 -3.11 15.64
C THR A 322 5.35 -3.18 15.15
N ASP A 323 4.53 -3.93 15.89
CA ASP A 323 3.11 -4.15 15.59
C ASP A 323 2.20 -3.31 16.49
N LEU A 324 1.37 -2.46 15.89
CA LEU A 324 0.51 -1.51 16.62
C LEU A 324 -0.53 -2.19 17.53
N LEU A 325 -0.99 -3.40 17.18
CA LEU A 325 -1.97 -4.13 17.98
C LEU A 325 -1.28 -4.79 19.19
N ALA A 326 -0.08 -5.34 18.99
CA ALA A 326 0.77 -5.85 20.08
C ALA A 326 1.07 -4.75 21.12
N LEU A 327 1.35 -3.52 20.66
CA LEU A 327 1.61 -2.36 21.53
C LEU A 327 0.41 -1.90 22.37
N THR A 328 -0.80 -2.46 22.20
CA THR A 328 -1.91 -2.20 23.14
C THR A 328 -1.73 -2.89 24.49
N ILE A 329 -0.88 -3.92 24.56
CA ILE A 329 -0.59 -4.70 25.78
C ILE A 329 0.91 -4.72 26.13
N LEU A 330 1.80 -4.63 25.13
CA LEU A 330 3.25 -4.60 25.30
C LEU A 330 3.80 -3.18 25.52
N LYS A 331 4.85 -3.07 26.34
CA LYS A 331 5.63 -1.84 26.62
C LYS A 331 6.04 -1.18 25.31
N SER A 332 5.76 0.11 25.15
CA SER A 332 6.01 0.81 23.89
C SER A 332 7.51 1.05 23.61
N PRO A 333 7.94 1.19 22.34
CA PRO A 333 9.33 1.50 21.99
C PRO A 333 9.90 2.73 22.69
N GLY A 334 9.11 3.79 22.86
CA GLY A 334 9.51 4.97 23.64
C GLY A 334 9.77 4.66 25.11
N GLU A 335 8.95 3.80 25.74
CA GLU A 335 9.16 3.33 27.11
C GLU A 335 10.43 2.48 27.27
N PHE A 336 10.99 1.88 26.21
CA PHE A 336 12.30 1.19 26.24
C PHE A 336 13.46 1.94 25.58
N GLY A 337 13.29 3.23 25.26
CA GLY A 337 14.38 4.09 24.78
C GLY A 337 14.69 4.02 23.29
N ALA A 338 13.79 3.50 22.46
CA ALA A 338 13.93 3.62 21.01
C ALA A 338 13.86 5.09 20.56
N ASP A 339 14.67 5.47 19.57
CA ASP A 339 14.65 6.78 18.92
C ASP A 339 13.63 6.87 17.77
N ILE A 340 13.33 5.72 17.17
CA ILE A 340 12.50 5.55 15.96
C ILE A 340 11.65 4.29 16.13
N ALA A 341 10.37 4.36 15.76
CA ALA A 341 9.50 3.19 15.61
C ALA A 341 8.87 3.19 14.21
N ILE A 342 8.86 2.02 13.56
CA ILE A 342 8.32 1.79 12.22
C ILE A 342 7.53 0.48 12.19
N GLY A 343 6.70 0.28 11.17
CA GLY A 343 5.90 -0.94 11.02
C GLY A 343 4.74 -0.76 10.06
N ASN A 344 3.94 -1.80 9.89
CA ASN A 344 2.74 -1.80 9.05
C ASN A 344 1.47 -1.50 9.88
N SER A 345 0.57 -0.61 9.41
CA SER A 345 -0.75 -0.41 10.04
C SER A 345 -1.85 -1.32 9.49
N GLN A 346 -1.55 -2.18 8.50
CA GLN A 346 -2.49 -3.04 7.77
C GLN A 346 -3.54 -3.73 8.66
N ARG A 347 -3.12 -4.42 9.73
CA ARG A 347 -4.04 -5.18 10.59
C ARG A 347 -5.03 -4.33 11.39
N LEU A 348 -4.91 -3.00 11.33
CA LEU A 348 -5.93 -2.06 11.78
C LEU A 348 -6.88 -1.76 10.61
N GLY A 349 -7.68 -2.75 10.21
CA GLY A 349 -8.81 -2.57 9.30
C GLY A 349 -8.49 -2.30 7.82
N VAL A 350 -7.38 -2.82 7.27
CA VAL A 350 -7.06 -2.78 5.83
C VAL A 350 -6.85 -4.21 5.28
N PRO A 351 -7.42 -4.59 4.11
CA PRO A 351 -7.26 -5.93 3.54
C PRO A 351 -5.80 -6.33 3.29
N LEU A 352 -5.51 -7.63 3.18
CA LEU A 352 -4.15 -8.15 2.92
C LEU A 352 -3.60 -7.71 1.54
N GLY A 353 -4.47 -7.55 0.55
CA GLY A 353 -4.19 -6.95 -0.76
C GLY A 353 -3.12 -7.66 -1.60
N TYR A 354 -2.79 -8.91 -1.28
CA TYR A 354 -1.62 -9.62 -1.83
C TYR A 354 -0.30 -8.80 -1.69
N GLY A 355 -0.21 -7.99 -0.63
CA GLY A 355 0.97 -7.18 -0.30
C GLY A 355 0.73 -5.68 -0.16
N GLY A 356 -0.43 -5.16 -0.61
CA GLY A 356 -0.76 -3.75 -0.45
C GLY A 356 -2.03 -3.29 -1.19
N PRO A 357 -2.31 -1.97 -1.19
CA PRO A 357 -1.58 -0.93 -0.47
C PRO A 357 -1.89 -0.93 1.03
N HIS A 358 -0.89 -0.65 1.86
CA HIS A 358 -1.03 -0.48 3.31
C HIS A 358 -0.27 0.77 3.76
N ALA A 359 -0.71 1.42 4.83
CA ALA A 359 0.07 2.52 5.40
C ALA A 359 1.12 1.99 6.38
N ALA A 360 2.39 2.12 6.02
CA ALA A 360 3.45 1.99 7.00
C ALA A 360 3.59 3.28 7.80
N PHE A 361 3.87 3.14 9.10
CA PHE A 361 4.07 4.27 9.99
C PHE A 361 5.55 4.54 10.23
N PHE A 362 5.84 5.79 10.59
CA PHE A 362 7.16 6.21 11.04
C PHE A 362 7.00 7.23 12.17
N ALA A 363 7.47 6.88 13.36
CA ALA A 363 7.52 7.75 14.52
C ALA A 363 8.94 7.90 15.08
N THR A 364 9.19 9.01 15.76
CA THR A 364 10.49 9.36 16.32
C THR A 364 10.36 10.42 17.41
N SER A 365 11.43 10.68 18.15
CA SER A 365 11.47 11.78 19.12
C SER A 365 11.62 13.16 18.43
N GLU A 366 11.05 14.20 19.04
CA GLU A 366 10.92 15.56 18.50
C GLU A 366 12.27 16.18 18.11
N LYS A 367 13.35 15.78 18.80
CA LYS A 367 14.74 16.13 18.49
C LYS A 367 15.10 15.91 17.01
N TYR A 368 14.48 14.93 16.34
CA TYR A 368 14.75 14.61 14.94
C TYR A 368 13.64 15.04 13.95
N LYS A 369 12.66 15.89 14.35
CA LYS A 369 11.57 16.37 13.47
C LYS A 369 12.00 17.05 12.16
N ARG A 370 13.26 17.48 12.05
CA ARG A 370 13.86 18.04 10.82
C ARG A 370 14.43 16.98 9.86
N LYS A 371 14.35 15.69 10.22
CA LYS A 371 14.91 14.54 9.49
C LYS A 371 13.88 13.49 9.10
N ILE A 372 12.75 13.42 9.81
CA ILE A 372 11.66 12.47 9.56
C ILE A 372 11.28 12.42 8.05
N PRO A 373 11.11 11.23 7.45
CA PRO A 373 10.71 11.07 6.06
C PRO A 373 9.24 11.43 5.84
N GLY A 374 8.86 11.68 4.59
CA GLY A 374 7.46 11.84 4.19
C GLY A 374 6.78 13.12 4.68
N ARG A 375 5.45 13.14 4.56
CA ARG A 375 4.62 14.31 4.87
C ARG A 375 4.27 14.32 6.36
N LEU A 376 3.96 15.50 6.89
CA LEU A 376 3.62 15.70 8.30
C LEU A 376 2.45 16.69 8.37
N VAL A 377 1.33 16.32 9.00
CA VAL A 377 0.28 17.27 9.36
C VAL A 377 0.66 17.98 10.65
N GLY A 378 0.47 19.30 10.69
CA GLY A 378 0.64 20.11 11.89
C GLY A 378 -0.54 21.05 12.12
N VAL A 379 -0.83 21.31 13.39
CA VAL A 379 -1.80 22.33 13.80
C VAL A 379 -1.20 23.73 13.58
N SER A 380 -1.99 24.61 13.00
CA SER A 380 -1.71 26.01 12.69
C SER A 380 -2.94 26.86 13.06
N LYS A 381 -2.97 28.13 12.64
CA LYS A 381 -4.15 28.99 12.69
C LYS A 381 -4.50 29.57 11.32
N ASP A 382 -5.78 29.86 11.10
CA ASP A 382 -6.28 30.57 9.92
C ASP A 382 -6.13 32.10 10.05
N ARG A 383 -6.59 32.85 9.04
CA ARG A 383 -6.60 34.33 9.04
C ARG A 383 -7.52 34.98 10.09
N LEU A 384 -8.35 34.20 10.77
CA LEU A 384 -9.26 34.61 11.85
C LEU A 384 -8.76 34.16 13.23
N GLY A 385 -7.59 33.51 13.30
CA GLY A 385 -7.00 32.98 14.53
C GLY A 385 -7.58 31.63 14.99
N LYS A 386 -8.46 31.00 14.22
CA LYS A 386 -9.02 29.68 14.54
C LYS A 386 -7.99 28.58 14.27
N PRO A 387 -7.95 27.49 15.05
CA PRO A 387 -7.13 26.31 14.74
C PRO A 387 -7.46 25.76 13.34
N ALA A 388 -6.44 25.51 12.55
CA ALA A 388 -6.53 24.96 11.19
C ALA A 388 -5.32 24.07 10.89
N LEU A 389 -5.51 22.99 10.14
CA LEU A 389 -4.48 22.00 9.85
C LEU A 389 -3.77 22.32 8.53
N ARG A 390 -2.49 21.94 8.40
CA ARG A 390 -1.75 21.99 7.13
C ARG A 390 -0.61 20.97 7.10
N LEU A 391 -0.03 20.76 5.92
CA LEU A 391 1.29 20.11 5.82
C LEU A 391 2.37 21.01 6.44
N ALA A 392 3.24 20.42 7.26
CA ALA A 392 4.20 21.09 8.12
C ALA A 392 5.64 20.64 7.83
N LEU A 393 6.60 21.55 8.06
CA LEU A 393 8.03 21.34 7.80
C LEU A 393 8.31 20.84 6.35
N GLN A 394 7.52 21.29 5.37
CA GLN A 394 7.58 20.82 3.96
C GLN A 394 8.94 21.04 3.31
N THR A 395 9.79 21.92 3.85
CA THR A 395 11.19 22.10 3.46
C THR A 395 12.08 20.88 3.73
N ARG A 396 11.54 19.75 4.20
CA ARG A 396 12.21 18.43 4.21
C ARG A 396 12.03 17.68 2.89
N GLU A 397 10.94 17.94 2.18
CA GLU A 397 10.43 17.10 1.09
C GLU A 397 11.10 17.38 -0.25
N GLN A 398 11.04 16.40 -1.15
CA GLN A 398 11.65 16.42 -2.48
C GLN A 398 11.34 17.69 -3.29
N HIS A 399 10.09 18.19 -3.22
CA HIS A 399 9.60 19.31 -4.01
C HIS A 399 10.22 20.68 -3.63
N ILE A 400 10.95 20.76 -2.51
CA ILE A 400 11.69 21.96 -2.09
C ILE A 400 13.20 21.69 -2.06
N ARG A 401 13.65 20.50 -1.65
CA ARG A 401 15.08 20.23 -1.41
C ARG A 401 15.78 19.29 -2.40
N ARG A 402 15.07 18.68 -3.36
CA ARG A 402 15.66 17.86 -4.44
C ARG A 402 16.66 16.83 -3.88
N GLU A 403 17.89 16.78 -4.37
CA GLU A 403 18.97 15.88 -3.90
C GLU A 403 19.36 16.04 -2.42
N LYS A 404 18.86 17.08 -1.74
CA LYS A 404 19.09 17.35 -0.31
C LYS A 404 17.85 17.10 0.55
N ALA A 405 16.78 16.47 0.03
CA ALA A 405 15.59 16.11 0.79
C ALA A 405 15.89 15.06 1.88
N THR A 406 14.91 14.75 2.75
CA THR A 406 15.06 13.66 3.73
C THR A 406 14.83 12.27 3.15
N SER A 407 14.02 12.19 2.07
CA SER A 407 13.71 10.99 1.29
C SER A 407 13.24 11.42 -0.11
N ASN A 408 13.18 10.49 -1.07
CA ASN A 408 12.58 10.72 -2.38
C ASN A 408 11.05 10.59 -2.39
N ILE A 409 10.42 10.11 -1.30
CA ILE A 409 8.97 9.88 -1.24
C ILE A 409 8.14 11.14 -1.59
N CYS A 410 7.06 10.95 -2.37
CA CYS A 410 6.15 12.02 -2.80
C CYS A 410 4.68 11.59 -2.63
N THR A 411 4.28 10.52 -3.33
CA THR A 411 3.09 9.75 -3.03
C THR A 411 3.37 8.87 -1.82
N ALA A 412 2.37 8.70 -0.96
CA ALA A 412 2.38 7.85 0.22
C ALA A 412 0.97 7.27 0.41
N GLN A 413 0.71 6.57 1.51
CA GLN A 413 -0.43 5.66 1.65
C GLN A 413 -1.61 6.30 2.39
N ALA A 414 -1.91 7.56 2.06
CA ALA A 414 -2.78 8.44 2.84
C ALA A 414 -4.22 7.92 3.03
N LEU A 415 -4.82 7.25 2.04
CA LEU A 415 -6.16 6.67 2.16
C LEU A 415 -6.19 5.53 3.19
N LEU A 416 -5.15 4.71 3.23
CA LEU A 416 -5.03 3.56 4.12
C LEU A 416 -4.69 4.00 5.55
N ALA A 417 -3.89 5.05 5.68
CA ALA A 417 -3.65 5.72 6.96
C ALA A 417 -4.97 6.27 7.55
N ASN A 418 -5.84 6.84 6.71
CA ASN A 418 -7.18 7.27 7.14
C ASN A 418 -8.05 6.06 7.55
N MET A 419 -7.99 4.93 6.84
CA MET A 419 -8.72 3.71 7.23
C MET A 419 -8.27 3.19 8.60
N SER A 420 -6.97 3.06 8.85
CA SER A 420 -6.46 2.62 10.16
C SER A 420 -6.75 3.63 11.29
N ALA A 421 -6.77 4.93 10.99
CA ALA A 421 -7.24 5.94 11.93
C ALA A 421 -8.74 5.77 12.26
N PHE A 422 -9.59 5.53 11.26
CA PHE A 422 -11.02 5.27 11.50
C PHE A 422 -11.25 3.95 12.24
N TYR A 423 -10.45 2.90 12.00
CA TYR A 423 -10.50 1.65 12.75
C TYR A 423 -10.20 1.90 14.24
N ALA A 424 -9.08 2.56 14.56
CA ALA A 424 -8.74 2.90 15.94
C ALA A 424 -9.77 3.83 16.61
N ILE A 425 -10.41 4.72 15.85
CA ILE A 425 -11.51 5.57 16.33
C ILE A 425 -12.77 4.76 16.65
N TYR A 426 -13.09 3.75 15.83
CA TYR A 426 -14.29 2.94 16.00
C TYR A 426 -14.19 1.97 17.17
N HIS A 427 -13.02 1.33 17.35
CA HIS A 427 -12.78 0.39 18.44
C HIS A 427 -12.34 1.08 19.75
N GLY A 428 -11.67 2.23 19.68
CA GLY A 428 -11.09 2.93 20.83
C GLY A 428 -9.98 2.13 21.54
N PRO A 429 -9.33 2.70 22.57
CA PRO A 429 -8.23 2.03 23.27
C PRO A 429 -8.62 0.68 23.90
N GLN A 430 -9.85 0.57 24.41
CA GLN A 430 -10.34 -0.66 25.02
C GLN A 430 -10.73 -1.72 23.97
N GLY A 431 -11.36 -1.36 22.85
CA GLY A 431 -11.71 -2.33 21.81
C GLY A 431 -10.47 -2.95 21.17
N LEU A 432 -9.48 -2.11 20.83
CA LEU A 432 -8.17 -2.57 20.34
C LEU A 432 -7.48 -3.51 21.33
N LYS A 433 -7.52 -3.19 22.63
CA LYS A 433 -6.97 -4.06 23.68
C LYS A 433 -7.69 -5.39 23.77
N THR A 434 -9.01 -5.40 23.74
CA THR A 434 -9.82 -6.63 23.77
C THR A 434 -9.49 -7.54 22.58
N ILE A 435 -9.30 -6.97 21.39
CA ILE A 435 -8.90 -7.71 20.18
C ILE A 435 -7.48 -8.31 20.35
N ALA A 436 -6.52 -7.52 20.83
CA ALA A 436 -5.16 -8.01 21.09
C ALA A 436 -5.12 -9.15 22.13
N GLN A 437 -5.94 -9.04 23.19
CA GLN A 437 -6.05 -10.07 24.22
C GLN A 437 -6.70 -11.35 23.68
N ASP A 438 -7.81 -11.27 22.94
CA ASP A 438 -8.47 -12.44 22.32
C ASP A 438 -7.52 -13.21 21.37
N ILE A 439 -6.76 -12.51 20.54
CA ILE A 439 -5.74 -13.12 19.66
C ILE A 439 -4.65 -13.81 20.50
N TRP A 440 -4.15 -13.16 21.54
CA TRP A 440 -3.10 -13.70 22.41
C TRP A 440 -3.57 -14.97 23.15
N SER A 441 -4.74 -14.93 23.80
CA SER A 441 -5.32 -16.08 24.50
C SER A 441 -5.53 -17.28 23.57
N LYS A 442 -6.03 -17.05 22.33
CA LYS A 442 -6.15 -18.10 21.29
C LYS A 442 -4.79 -18.66 20.87
N THR A 443 -3.80 -17.80 20.66
CA THR A 443 -2.44 -18.19 20.25
C THR A 443 -1.79 -19.09 21.30
N ARG A 444 -1.94 -18.72 22.56
CA ARG A 444 -1.43 -19.48 23.70
C ARG A 444 -2.16 -20.81 23.91
N LEU A 445 -3.47 -20.86 23.68
CA LEU A 445 -4.22 -22.12 23.70
C LEU A 445 -3.71 -23.09 22.61
N ALA A 446 -3.48 -22.59 21.39
CA ALA A 446 -2.87 -23.40 20.33
C ALA A 446 -1.43 -23.83 20.68
N GLN A 447 -0.61 -22.92 21.21
CA GLN A 447 0.76 -23.23 21.65
C GLN A 447 0.79 -24.39 22.63
N ASN A 448 -0.01 -24.32 23.70
CA ASN A 448 -0.04 -25.34 24.75
C ASN A 448 -0.43 -26.71 24.19
N LEU A 449 -1.50 -26.77 23.40
CA LEU A 449 -1.99 -28.01 22.79
C LEU A 449 -1.01 -28.64 21.78
N ILE A 450 -0.18 -27.82 21.13
CA ILE A 450 0.85 -28.28 20.19
C ILE A 450 2.09 -28.79 20.96
N LEU A 451 2.47 -28.15 22.06
CA LEU A 451 3.58 -28.60 22.92
C LEU A 451 3.26 -29.86 23.74
N GLU A 452 1.98 -30.21 23.91
CA GLU A 452 1.56 -31.53 24.42
C GLU A 452 1.89 -32.68 23.46
N LYS A 453 2.23 -32.38 22.18
CA LYS A 453 2.65 -33.37 21.19
C LYS A 453 4.17 -33.45 21.13
N SER A 454 4.73 -34.59 21.58
CA SER A 454 6.18 -34.83 21.74
C SER A 454 7.05 -34.69 20.48
N GLU A 455 6.44 -34.50 19.31
CA GLU A 455 7.11 -34.27 18.02
C GLU A 455 7.57 -32.81 17.86
N PHE A 456 7.01 -31.86 18.62
CA PHE A 456 7.28 -30.43 18.51
C PHE A 456 8.04 -29.88 19.71
N GLN A 457 8.97 -28.97 19.45
CA GLN A 457 9.71 -28.20 20.45
C GLN A 457 9.50 -26.70 20.16
N LEU A 458 9.43 -25.87 21.20
CA LEU A 458 9.35 -24.43 21.02
C LEU A 458 10.65 -23.90 20.41
N HIS A 459 10.56 -23.09 19.36
CA HIS A 459 11.71 -22.37 18.78
C HIS A 459 11.68 -20.88 19.11
N THR A 460 10.51 -20.26 19.28
CA THR A 460 10.39 -18.86 19.71
C THR A 460 11.09 -18.63 21.04
N ASP A 461 12.15 -17.82 21.02
CA ASP A 461 12.78 -17.22 22.19
C ASP A 461 12.11 -15.86 22.51
N GLY A 462 12.48 -15.18 23.61
CA GLY A 462 11.78 -13.97 24.06
C GLY A 462 10.35 -14.28 24.52
N VAL A 463 10.13 -15.50 25.03
CA VAL A 463 8.89 -15.95 25.66
C VAL A 463 8.94 -15.74 27.17
N ARG A 464 7.83 -16.01 27.85
CA ARG A 464 7.80 -16.05 29.33
C ARG A 464 8.68 -17.20 29.86
N GLU A 465 9.10 -17.13 31.12
CA GLU A 465 9.96 -18.14 31.78
C GLU A 465 9.39 -19.59 31.72
N ASP A 466 8.07 -19.75 31.56
CA ASP A 466 7.39 -21.04 31.40
C ASP A 466 7.17 -21.46 29.94
N GLY A 467 7.75 -20.74 28.98
CA GLY A 467 7.58 -20.93 27.54
C GLY A 467 6.35 -20.24 26.93
N SER A 468 5.50 -19.58 27.72
CA SER A 468 4.28 -18.94 27.19
C SER A 468 4.61 -17.83 26.18
N VAL A 469 3.97 -17.89 25.00
CA VAL A 469 3.92 -16.81 24.01
C VAL A 469 3.36 -15.52 24.64
N LEU A 470 3.83 -14.36 24.16
CA LEU A 470 3.46 -13.04 24.69
C LEU A 470 2.62 -12.17 23.73
N PHE A 471 2.36 -12.66 22.51
CA PHE A 471 1.35 -12.08 21.60
C PHE A 471 0.78 -13.16 20.63
N ASP A 472 0.86 -12.96 19.31
CA ASP A 472 0.05 -13.65 18.29
C ASP A 472 0.77 -14.75 17.49
N THR A 473 2.08 -14.88 17.65
CA THR A 473 2.95 -15.65 16.76
C THR A 473 3.78 -16.67 17.53
N VAL A 474 3.86 -17.91 17.03
CA VAL A 474 4.74 -18.95 17.59
C VAL A 474 5.43 -19.72 16.46
N THR A 475 6.69 -20.08 16.68
CA THR A 475 7.50 -20.93 15.82
C THR A 475 7.94 -22.18 16.59
N PHE A 476 7.81 -23.34 15.96
CA PHE A 476 8.19 -24.65 16.49
C PHE A 476 9.28 -25.29 15.64
N LYS A 477 10.07 -26.17 16.27
CA LYS A 477 11.02 -27.07 15.62
C LYS A 477 10.51 -28.51 15.72
N ALA A 478 10.64 -29.27 14.64
CA ALA A 478 10.38 -30.72 14.58
C ALA A 478 11.31 -31.37 13.53
N SER A 479 11.14 -32.65 13.21
CA SER A 479 11.84 -33.23 12.05
C SER A 479 11.19 -32.75 10.73
N PRO A 480 11.93 -32.64 9.61
CA PRO A 480 11.37 -32.17 8.35
C PRO A 480 10.17 -33.00 7.85
N GLU A 481 10.13 -34.30 8.14
CA GLU A 481 9.02 -35.19 7.81
C GLU A 481 7.77 -34.94 8.67
N VAL A 482 7.91 -34.38 9.86
CA VAL A 482 6.78 -33.90 10.68
C VAL A 482 6.29 -32.55 10.15
N ILE A 483 7.21 -31.62 9.88
CA ILE A 483 6.90 -30.29 9.34
C ILE A 483 6.15 -30.41 8.00
N ALA A 484 6.62 -31.26 7.08
CA ALA A 484 5.94 -31.53 5.81
C ALA A 484 4.50 -32.02 6.03
N LYS A 485 4.29 -33.05 6.88
CA LYS A 485 2.95 -33.59 7.20
C LYS A 485 2.02 -32.54 7.83
N VAL A 486 2.54 -31.59 8.61
CA VAL A 486 1.72 -30.50 9.17
C VAL A 486 1.25 -29.57 8.06
N HIS A 487 2.13 -29.19 7.12
CA HIS A 487 1.72 -28.40 5.95
C HIS A 487 0.69 -29.14 5.08
N ASP A 488 0.90 -30.43 4.79
CA ASP A 488 -0.05 -31.23 4.00
C ASP A 488 -1.44 -31.27 4.65
N LYS A 489 -1.49 -31.49 5.98
CA LYS A 489 -2.75 -31.44 6.74
C LYS A 489 -3.37 -30.04 6.79
N ALA A 490 -2.56 -28.97 6.86
CA ALA A 490 -3.07 -27.60 6.87
C ALA A 490 -3.71 -27.24 5.51
N SER A 491 -3.07 -27.60 4.40
CA SER A 491 -3.64 -27.44 3.06
C SER A 491 -4.94 -28.23 2.89
N LEU A 492 -5.04 -29.44 3.45
CA LEU A 492 -6.29 -30.21 3.50
C LEU A 492 -7.41 -29.56 4.36
N GLN A 493 -7.11 -28.50 5.12
CA GLN A 493 -8.08 -27.69 5.86
C GLN A 493 -8.15 -26.23 5.35
N SER A 494 -7.61 -25.95 4.17
CA SER A 494 -7.53 -24.60 3.58
C SER A 494 -6.79 -23.56 4.46
N ILE A 495 -5.71 -24.00 5.12
CA ILE A 495 -4.87 -23.18 6.00
C ILE A 495 -3.46 -23.03 5.41
N ASN A 496 -2.93 -21.81 5.38
CA ASN A 496 -1.51 -21.55 5.15
C ASN A 496 -0.76 -21.33 6.47
N LEU A 497 0.43 -21.93 6.57
CA LEU A 497 1.36 -21.80 7.71
C LEU A 497 2.73 -21.31 7.22
N ARG A 498 3.49 -20.62 8.07
CA ARG A 498 4.82 -20.09 7.71
C ARG A 498 5.86 -21.23 7.67
N ARG A 499 6.37 -21.55 6.48
CA ARG A 499 7.63 -22.31 6.34
C ARG A 499 8.77 -21.41 6.81
N VAL A 500 9.41 -21.72 7.93
CA VAL A 500 10.53 -20.93 8.49
C VAL A 500 11.88 -21.55 8.13
N ALA A 501 11.95 -22.88 8.15
CA ALA A 501 13.04 -23.70 7.60
C ALA A 501 12.49 -25.11 7.31
N GLU A 502 13.32 -26.04 6.84
CA GLU A 502 12.91 -27.44 6.68
C GLU A 502 12.50 -28.08 8.02
N ASP A 503 13.18 -27.71 9.11
CA ASP A 503 12.95 -28.20 10.47
C ASP A 503 12.05 -27.28 11.32
N LYS A 504 11.51 -26.18 10.75
CA LYS A 504 10.80 -25.13 11.50
C LYS A 504 9.53 -24.63 10.81
N ILE A 505 8.44 -24.59 11.58
CA ILE A 505 7.13 -24.06 11.15
C ILE A 505 6.66 -22.97 12.11
N GLY A 506 6.08 -21.91 11.58
CA GLY A 506 5.45 -20.84 12.36
C GLY A 506 3.98 -20.67 12.03
N PHE A 507 3.22 -20.13 12.98
CA PHE A 507 1.91 -19.56 12.74
C PHE A 507 1.77 -18.20 13.44
N SER A 508 0.97 -17.31 12.84
CA SER A 508 0.55 -16.02 13.41
C SER A 508 -0.98 -15.93 13.37
N LEU A 509 -1.62 -15.81 14.53
CA LEU A 509 -3.07 -15.63 14.61
C LEU A 509 -3.48 -14.17 14.41
N HIS A 510 -4.77 -13.97 14.17
CA HIS A 510 -5.30 -12.68 13.77
C HIS A 510 -6.78 -12.50 14.17
N GLU A 511 -7.28 -11.27 14.09
CA GLU A 511 -8.62 -10.86 14.56
C GLU A 511 -9.77 -11.76 14.04
N GLY A 512 -9.67 -12.20 12.78
CA GLY A 512 -10.67 -13.08 12.16
C GLY A 512 -10.70 -14.54 12.64
N VAL A 513 -9.78 -14.99 13.50
CA VAL A 513 -9.68 -16.42 13.89
C VAL A 513 -10.89 -16.83 14.72
N THR A 514 -11.67 -17.77 14.18
CA THR A 514 -12.79 -18.40 14.89
C THR A 514 -12.32 -19.57 15.76
N ILE A 515 -13.17 -20.07 16.66
CA ILE A 515 -12.88 -21.30 17.43
C ILE A 515 -12.79 -22.54 16.51
N GLU A 516 -13.52 -22.53 15.38
CA GLU A 516 -13.43 -23.59 14.36
C GLU A 516 -12.09 -23.52 13.60
N SER A 517 -11.69 -22.32 13.17
CA SER A 517 -10.37 -22.03 12.59
C SER A 517 -9.24 -22.50 13.50
N LEU A 518 -9.32 -22.17 14.80
CA LEU A 518 -8.35 -22.57 15.82
C LEU A 518 -8.29 -24.10 15.98
N GLY A 519 -9.45 -24.77 15.97
CA GLY A 519 -9.55 -26.23 16.00
C GLY A 519 -8.92 -26.90 14.77
N ASN A 520 -9.19 -26.36 13.58
CA ASN A 520 -8.62 -26.84 12.31
C ASN A 520 -7.10 -26.63 12.26
N LEU A 521 -6.59 -25.52 12.82
CA LEU A 521 -5.16 -25.26 12.99
C LEU A 521 -4.49 -26.33 13.87
N VAL A 522 -4.93 -26.50 15.13
CA VAL A 522 -4.26 -27.45 16.05
C VAL A 522 -4.39 -28.91 15.58
N LYS A 523 -5.44 -29.22 14.82
CA LYS A 523 -5.65 -30.51 14.14
C LYS A 523 -4.60 -30.81 13.06
N ALA A 524 -4.07 -29.80 12.37
CA ALA A 524 -2.93 -29.99 11.46
C ALA A 524 -1.67 -30.46 12.23
N PHE A 525 -1.46 -29.95 13.43
CA PHE A 525 -0.40 -30.38 14.34
C PHE A 525 -0.70 -31.71 15.07
N GLY A 526 -1.85 -32.35 14.82
CA GLY A 526 -2.19 -33.67 15.39
C GLY A 526 -2.94 -33.62 16.73
N VAL A 527 -3.48 -32.45 17.12
CA VAL A 527 -4.42 -32.34 18.24
C VAL A 527 -5.79 -32.85 17.80
N SER A 528 -6.37 -33.76 18.58
CA SER A 528 -7.69 -34.33 18.29
C SER A 528 -8.82 -33.37 18.69
N GLU A 529 -9.98 -33.55 18.07
CA GLU A 529 -11.20 -32.79 18.40
C GLU A 529 -11.62 -32.97 19.87
N ALA A 530 -11.33 -34.14 20.45
CA ALA A 530 -11.61 -34.44 21.86
C ALA A 530 -10.67 -33.66 22.80
N GLU A 531 -9.36 -33.62 22.51
CA GLU A 531 -8.39 -32.82 23.28
C GLU A 531 -8.70 -31.33 23.19
N PHE A 532 -9.01 -30.81 22.00
CA PHE A 532 -9.36 -29.40 21.79
C PHE A 532 -10.64 -29.00 22.57
N LYS A 533 -11.69 -29.84 22.53
CA LYS A 533 -12.93 -29.60 23.30
C LYS A 533 -12.69 -29.68 24.80
N ALA A 534 -11.97 -30.69 25.28
CA ALA A 534 -11.64 -30.83 26.70
C ALA A 534 -10.82 -29.64 27.22
N ALA A 535 -9.92 -29.09 26.40
CA ALA A 535 -9.19 -27.88 26.73
C ALA A 535 -10.12 -26.66 26.83
N LEU A 536 -10.99 -26.42 25.84
CA LEU A 536 -11.98 -25.31 25.86
C LEU A 536 -12.94 -25.38 27.06
N GLU A 537 -13.36 -26.58 27.46
CA GLU A 537 -14.24 -26.79 28.62
C GLU A 537 -13.51 -26.68 29.98
N SER A 538 -12.18 -26.75 29.98
CA SER A 538 -11.37 -26.70 31.20
C SER A 538 -11.37 -25.32 31.86
N ASP A 539 -11.22 -25.28 33.18
CA ASP A 539 -11.09 -24.00 33.90
C ASP A 539 -9.78 -23.26 33.57
N LYS A 540 -8.78 -23.95 33.02
CA LYS A 540 -7.55 -23.33 32.49
C LYS A 540 -7.80 -22.49 31.24
N ALA A 541 -8.74 -22.87 30.36
CA ALA A 541 -9.09 -22.06 29.19
C ALA A 541 -10.00 -20.88 29.55
N LYS A 542 -10.82 -21.02 30.60
CA LYS A 542 -11.66 -19.92 31.14
C LYS A 542 -10.82 -18.84 31.83
N PHE A 543 -9.66 -19.22 32.37
CA PHE A 543 -8.71 -18.35 33.06
C PHE A 543 -7.28 -18.62 32.58
N LEU A 544 -7.01 -18.34 31.30
CA LEU A 544 -5.63 -18.29 30.81
C LEU A 544 -4.88 -17.19 31.58
N ASP A 545 -3.71 -17.55 32.11
CA ASP A 545 -2.89 -16.72 32.99
C ASP A 545 -2.14 -15.65 32.20
N ASP A 546 -2.85 -14.73 31.56
CA ASP A 546 -2.33 -13.82 30.54
C ASP A 546 -1.60 -12.62 31.17
N GLN A 547 -0.58 -12.96 31.99
CA GLN A 547 0.37 -12.06 32.62
C GLN A 547 1.63 -11.89 31.76
N ILE A 548 1.88 -10.65 31.36
CA ILE A 548 3.09 -10.19 30.67
C ILE A 548 4.18 -9.89 31.72
N PRO A 549 5.45 -10.28 31.53
CA PRO A 549 6.55 -9.94 32.44
C PRO A 549 6.63 -8.44 32.74
N ALA A 550 6.95 -8.07 33.98
CA ALA A 550 6.88 -6.67 34.45
C ALA A 550 7.85 -5.70 33.75
N SER A 551 8.85 -6.21 33.02
CA SER A 551 9.72 -5.46 32.10
C SER A 551 9.08 -5.17 30.73
N LEU A 552 8.18 -6.04 30.27
CA LEU A 552 7.54 -6.02 28.95
C LEU A 552 6.08 -5.55 28.98
N GLN A 553 5.46 -5.48 30.16
CA GLN A 553 4.08 -5.04 30.34
C GLN A 553 3.92 -3.53 30.10
N ARG A 554 2.95 -3.13 29.25
CA ARG A 554 2.61 -1.72 29.04
C ARG A 554 2.08 -1.07 30.32
N LYS A 555 2.60 0.12 30.64
CA LYS A 555 2.16 0.94 31.80
C LYS A 555 1.60 2.30 31.40
N THR A 556 1.84 2.73 30.16
CA THR A 556 1.26 3.96 29.60
C THR A 556 -0.16 3.74 29.09
N SER A 557 -1.05 4.70 29.37
CA SER A 557 -2.31 4.85 28.63
C SER A 557 -2.04 5.34 27.19
N TYR A 558 -3.07 5.25 26.34
CA TYR A 558 -3.02 5.59 24.92
C TYR A 558 -4.43 5.94 24.43
N LEU A 559 -4.53 6.77 23.39
CA LEU A 559 -5.78 7.16 22.74
C LEU A 559 -6.80 7.82 23.68
N GLU A 560 -6.32 8.60 24.66
CA GLU A 560 -7.17 9.35 25.59
C GLU A 560 -7.90 10.53 24.92
N GLN A 561 -7.48 10.93 23.71
CA GLN A 561 -8.09 12.03 22.98
C GLN A 561 -9.58 11.74 22.68
N PRO A 562 -10.49 12.74 22.78
CA PRO A 562 -11.93 12.52 22.62
C PRO A 562 -12.32 11.86 21.29
N VAL A 563 -11.53 12.07 20.24
CA VAL A 563 -11.75 11.50 18.91
C VAL A 563 -11.76 9.96 18.89
N PHE A 564 -11.02 9.30 19.79
CA PHE A 564 -11.01 7.82 19.91
C PHE A 564 -12.05 7.29 20.91
N ASN A 565 -12.87 8.17 21.48
CA ASN A 565 -13.78 7.88 22.61
C ASN A 565 -15.21 8.42 22.40
N GLN A 566 -15.56 8.86 21.18
CA GLN A 566 -16.85 9.50 20.86
C GLN A 566 -17.61 8.89 19.67
N TYR A 567 -17.02 7.93 18.94
CA TYR A 567 -17.55 7.46 17.65
C TYR A 567 -17.62 5.93 17.56
N HIS A 568 -18.02 5.28 18.65
CA HIS A 568 -18.04 3.80 18.78
C HIS A 568 -19.32 3.14 18.24
N THR A 569 -20.41 3.88 18.03
CA THR A 569 -21.55 3.34 17.26
C THR A 569 -21.41 3.63 15.77
N GLU A 570 -21.89 2.72 14.92
CA GLU A 570 -21.81 2.86 13.46
C GLU A 570 -22.40 4.19 12.95
N THR A 571 -23.49 4.65 13.58
CA THR A 571 -24.14 5.93 13.26
C THR A 571 -23.27 7.14 13.63
N GLU A 572 -22.49 7.07 14.70
CA GLU A 572 -21.58 8.15 15.11
C GLU A 572 -20.33 8.18 14.22
N LEU A 573 -19.74 7.03 13.91
CA LEU A 573 -18.63 6.93 12.96
C LEU A 573 -19.04 7.40 11.56
N LEU A 574 -20.19 6.97 11.06
CA LEU A 574 -20.73 7.39 9.76
C LEU A 574 -20.90 8.92 9.68
N ARG A 575 -21.42 9.54 10.76
CA ARG A 575 -21.53 11.00 10.87
C ARG A 575 -20.16 11.68 10.93
N TYR A 576 -19.17 11.09 11.61
CA TYR A 576 -17.82 11.62 11.69
C TYR A 576 -17.09 11.55 10.33
N ILE A 577 -17.15 10.40 9.65
CA ILE A 577 -16.63 10.22 8.27
C ILE A 577 -17.24 11.26 7.33
N TYR A 578 -18.57 11.41 7.33
CA TYR A 578 -19.27 12.41 6.50
C TYR A 578 -18.92 13.86 6.89
N HIS A 579 -18.75 14.15 8.17
CA HIS A 579 -18.32 15.47 8.65
C HIS A 579 -16.88 15.81 8.22
N LEU A 580 -15.98 14.85 8.14
CA LEU A 580 -14.66 15.07 7.54
C LEU A 580 -14.75 15.23 6.03
N GLN A 581 -15.47 14.34 5.34
CA GLN A 581 -15.69 14.38 3.90
C GLN A 581 -16.24 15.75 3.42
N SER A 582 -17.17 16.36 4.15
CA SER A 582 -17.77 17.65 3.79
C SER A 582 -16.82 18.86 3.87
N LYS A 583 -15.57 18.67 4.30
CA LYS A 583 -14.51 19.70 4.33
C LYS A 583 -13.56 19.63 3.13
N ASP A 584 -13.70 18.62 2.28
CA ASP A 584 -12.69 18.23 1.28
C ASP A 584 -13.22 18.31 -0.14
N VAL A 585 -12.52 19.06 -1.00
CA VAL A 585 -12.78 19.08 -2.44
C VAL A 585 -12.09 17.88 -3.10
N SER A 586 -12.83 17.22 -3.99
CA SER A 586 -12.52 15.95 -4.66
C SER A 586 -13.30 15.88 -5.98
N LEU A 587 -13.01 14.91 -6.87
CA LEU A 587 -13.57 14.89 -8.23
C LEU A 587 -15.10 14.70 -8.30
N VAL A 588 -15.76 14.34 -7.18
CA VAL A 588 -17.24 14.35 -7.09
C VAL A 588 -17.84 15.77 -7.11
N HIS A 589 -17.01 16.81 -6.94
CA HIS A 589 -17.41 18.21 -6.88
C HIS A 589 -17.09 18.99 -8.16
N SER A 590 -15.88 18.82 -8.70
CA SER A 590 -15.32 19.64 -9.78
C SER A 590 -14.03 19.04 -10.35
N MET A 591 -13.64 19.49 -11.55
CA MET A 591 -12.27 19.30 -12.05
C MET A 591 -11.23 19.83 -11.04
N ILE A 592 -10.15 19.08 -10.84
CA ILE A 592 -8.98 19.47 -10.03
C ILE A 592 -7.77 19.50 -10.98
N PRO A 593 -7.46 20.64 -11.65
CA PRO A 593 -6.48 20.70 -12.74
C PRO A 593 -5.03 20.79 -12.21
N LEU A 594 -4.59 19.78 -11.46
CA LEU A 594 -3.22 19.68 -10.98
C LEU A 594 -2.30 19.12 -12.08
N GLY A 595 -1.44 19.98 -12.62
CA GLY A 595 -0.36 19.58 -13.52
C GLY A 595 0.55 18.51 -12.91
N SER A 596 1.11 17.65 -13.74
CA SER A 596 1.91 16.47 -13.35
C SER A 596 1.18 15.44 -12.45
N CYS A 597 -0.12 15.61 -12.16
CA CYS A 597 -0.89 14.69 -11.30
C CYS A 597 -1.97 13.88 -12.05
N THR A 598 -2.33 14.27 -13.28
CA THR A 598 -3.28 13.56 -14.16
C THR A 598 -4.58 13.14 -13.45
N MET A 599 -5.31 14.14 -12.91
CA MET A 599 -6.58 13.95 -12.18
C MET A 599 -7.75 13.57 -13.11
N LYS A 600 -7.68 12.36 -13.69
CA LYS A 600 -8.69 11.75 -14.57
C LYS A 600 -9.80 11.04 -13.79
N LEU A 601 -10.77 10.47 -14.51
CA LEU A 601 -11.77 9.58 -13.93
C LEU A 601 -11.10 8.35 -13.28
N ASN A 602 -11.48 8.07 -12.03
CA ASN A 602 -11.36 6.75 -11.41
C ASN A 602 -12.74 6.10 -11.45
N ALA A 603 -13.00 5.22 -12.42
CA ALA A 603 -14.35 4.72 -12.68
C ALA A 603 -14.76 3.64 -11.68
N THR A 604 -16.04 3.59 -11.32
CA THR A 604 -16.56 2.58 -10.38
C THR A 604 -16.27 1.15 -10.85
N THR A 605 -16.33 0.88 -12.16
CA THR A 605 -15.96 -0.41 -12.76
C THR A 605 -14.49 -0.80 -12.53
N GLU A 606 -13.58 0.19 -12.50
CA GLU A 606 -12.14 -0.01 -12.22
C GLU A 606 -11.89 -0.24 -10.72
N MET A 607 -12.69 0.39 -9.85
CA MET A 607 -12.52 0.35 -8.39
C MET A 607 -13.18 -0.86 -7.71
N LEU A 608 -14.28 -1.40 -8.26
CA LEU A 608 -15.03 -2.52 -7.67
C LEU A 608 -14.17 -3.76 -7.30
N PRO A 609 -13.17 -4.20 -8.09
CA PRO A 609 -12.36 -5.37 -7.73
C PRO A 609 -11.44 -5.15 -6.51
N VAL A 610 -11.18 -3.89 -6.12
CA VAL A 610 -10.25 -3.55 -5.02
C VAL A 610 -10.81 -3.96 -3.65
N SER A 611 -12.13 -4.05 -3.51
CA SER A 611 -12.80 -4.50 -2.27
C SER A 611 -13.48 -5.88 -2.39
N ASP A 612 -13.26 -6.61 -3.49
CA ASP A 612 -13.70 -8.01 -3.62
C ASP A 612 -12.83 -8.91 -2.71
N PRO A 613 -13.40 -9.66 -1.75
CA PRO A 613 -12.62 -10.54 -0.87
C PRO A 613 -11.77 -11.58 -1.62
N ALA A 614 -12.20 -12.03 -2.80
CA ALA A 614 -11.48 -13.01 -3.61
C ALA A 614 -10.18 -12.47 -4.25
N ILE A 615 -9.96 -11.16 -4.16
CA ILE A 615 -8.74 -10.46 -4.58
C ILE A 615 -8.06 -9.88 -3.33
N SER A 616 -8.80 -9.08 -2.56
CA SER A 616 -8.28 -8.27 -1.45
C SER A 616 -7.84 -9.05 -0.19
N ASN A 617 -8.24 -10.31 -0.01
CA ASN A 617 -7.84 -11.11 1.16
C ASN A 617 -6.76 -12.17 0.88
N MET A 618 -6.12 -12.16 -0.29
CA MET A 618 -4.92 -12.98 -0.52
C MET A 618 -3.72 -12.48 0.30
N HIS A 619 -3.01 -13.39 0.97
CA HIS A 619 -1.77 -13.09 1.70
C HIS A 619 -0.58 -13.00 0.73
N PRO A 620 0.29 -11.97 0.81
CA PRO A 620 1.40 -11.77 -0.15
C PRO A 620 2.38 -12.94 -0.28
N PHE A 621 2.52 -13.75 0.78
CA PHE A 621 3.43 -14.90 0.82
C PHE A 621 2.67 -16.23 0.80
N ALA A 622 1.40 -16.22 0.36
CA ALA A 622 0.68 -17.44 0.00
C ALA A 622 1.44 -18.20 -1.12
N PRO A 623 1.36 -19.53 -1.17
CA PRO A 623 1.89 -20.31 -2.29
C PRO A 623 1.38 -19.80 -3.64
N VAL A 624 2.28 -19.71 -4.63
CA VAL A 624 2.02 -19.01 -5.92
C VAL A 624 0.88 -19.66 -6.72
N GLU A 625 0.73 -20.98 -6.59
CA GLU A 625 -0.37 -21.78 -7.13
C GLU A 625 -1.76 -21.41 -6.56
N GLN A 626 -1.83 -20.71 -5.42
CA GLN A 626 -3.08 -20.17 -4.89
C GLN A 626 -3.45 -18.82 -5.53
N ALA A 627 -2.54 -18.20 -6.27
CA ALA A 627 -2.65 -16.84 -6.80
C ALA A 627 -2.83 -16.79 -8.33
N SER A 628 -3.36 -17.84 -8.97
CA SER A 628 -3.53 -17.93 -10.43
C SER A 628 -4.27 -16.74 -11.05
N GLY A 629 -5.27 -16.18 -10.37
CA GLY A 629 -5.97 -14.96 -10.81
C GLY A 629 -5.06 -13.72 -10.80
N TYR A 630 -4.25 -13.56 -9.75
CA TYR A 630 -3.21 -12.53 -9.70
C TYR A 630 -2.12 -12.75 -10.77
N GLN A 631 -1.69 -13.99 -11.01
CA GLN A 631 -0.68 -14.30 -12.04
C GLN A 631 -1.15 -13.89 -13.44
N ALA A 632 -2.40 -14.22 -13.82
CA ALA A 632 -2.97 -13.83 -15.11
C ALA A 632 -3.06 -12.30 -15.26
N LEU A 633 -3.52 -11.61 -14.20
CA LEU A 633 -3.61 -10.15 -14.16
C LEU A 633 -2.23 -9.48 -14.28
N ILE A 634 -1.22 -9.95 -13.54
CA ILE A 634 0.16 -9.45 -13.56
C ILE A 634 0.80 -9.69 -14.93
N SER A 635 0.62 -10.87 -15.52
CA SER A 635 1.09 -11.21 -16.88
C SER A 635 0.51 -10.26 -17.93
N SER A 636 -0.82 -10.14 -17.99
CA SER A 636 -1.53 -9.27 -18.93
C SER A 636 -1.13 -7.80 -18.76
N LEU A 637 -1.10 -7.29 -17.52
CA LEU A 637 -0.75 -5.90 -17.23
C LEU A 637 0.72 -5.60 -17.61
N SER A 638 1.66 -6.49 -17.29
CA SER A 638 3.08 -6.28 -17.59
C SER A 638 3.35 -6.29 -19.10
N LYS A 639 2.71 -7.19 -19.86
CA LYS A 639 2.80 -7.24 -21.33
C LYS A 639 2.21 -5.99 -21.98
N ASN A 640 1.03 -5.55 -21.51
CA ASN A 640 0.39 -4.33 -22.02
C ASN A 640 1.19 -3.07 -21.69
N LEU A 641 1.79 -2.97 -20.50
CA LEU A 641 2.67 -1.85 -20.16
C LEU A 641 3.94 -1.85 -21.01
N SER A 642 4.54 -3.01 -21.28
CA SER A 642 5.66 -3.14 -22.23
C SER A 642 5.28 -2.67 -23.65
N GLU A 643 4.15 -3.13 -24.21
CA GLU A 643 3.65 -2.67 -25.52
C GLU A 643 3.31 -1.17 -25.53
N ILE A 644 2.78 -0.60 -24.45
CA ILE A 644 2.49 0.85 -24.31
C ILE A 644 3.78 1.67 -24.24
N THR A 645 4.81 1.17 -23.55
CA THR A 645 6.06 1.88 -23.29
C THR A 645 7.13 1.64 -24.36
N GLY A 646 6.97 0.61 -25.20
CA GLY A 646 7.98 0.21 -26.18
C GLY A 646 9.21 -0.46 -25.55
N MET A 647 9.12 -0.93 -24.30
CA MET A 647 10.22 -1.55 -23.55
C MET A 647 10.06 -3.08 -23.53
N ASP A 648 11.17 -3.82 -23.47
CA ASP A 648 11.15 -5.29 -23.52
C ASP A 648 10.42 -5.95 -22.32
N ALA A 649 10.41 -5.30 -21.16
CA ALA A 649 9.86 -5.86 -19.92
C ALA A 649 9.33 -4.78 -18.97
N THR A 650 8.41 -5.17 -18.09
CA THR A 650 7.83 -4.34 -17.02
C THR A 650 7.97 -5.05 -15.67
N THR A 651 8.29 -4.31 -14.60
CA THR A 651 8.20 -4.78 -13.21
C THR A 651 7.14 -4.01 -12.44
N LEU A 652 6.30 -4.70 -11.68
CA LEU A 652 5.21 -4.13 -10.89
C LEU A 652 5.55 -3.98 -9.39
N GLN A 653 6.77 -4.35 -8.97
CA GLN A 653 7.20 -4.24 -7.57
C GLN A 653 7.28 -2.80 -7.02
N PRO A 654 7.69 -1.76 -7.79
CA PRO A 654 7.82 -0.41 -7.24
C PRO A 654 6.47 0.25 -6.93
N ASN A 655 6.09 0.27 -5.66
CA ASN A 655 4.80 0.79 -5.16
C ASN A 655 4.64 2.34 -5.16
N SER A 656 5.53 3.08 -5.82
CA SER A 656 5.36 4.50 -6.15
C SER A 656 6.31 4.93 -7.27
N GLY A 657 6.01 6.03 -7.98
CA GLY A 657 6.88 6.55 -9.04
C GLY A 657 8.32 6.82 -8.57
N ALA A 658 8.50 7.38 -7.37
CA ALA A 658 9.83 7.60 -6.77
C ALA A 658 10.58 6.29 -6.45
N GLN A 659 9.87 5.21 -6.09
CA GLN A 659 10.48 3.88 -5.99
C GLN A 659 10.80 3.29 -7.37
N GLY A 660 10.01 3.61 -8.41
CA GLY A 660 10.29 3.26 -9.80
C GLY A 660 11.57 3.93 -10.33
N GLU A 661 11.78 5.21 -10.01
CA GLU A 661 13.04 5.92 -10.26
C GLU A 661 14.21 5.25 -9.55
N PHE A 662 14.10 5.00 -8.24
CA PHE A 662 15.15 4.33 -7.46
C PHE A 662 15.46 2.93 -8.01
N ALA A 663 14.44 2.15 -8.38
CA ALA A 663 14.60 0.83 -8.99
C ALA A 663 15.30 0.91 -10.36
N GLY A 664 14.85 1.79 -11.26
CA GLY A 664 15.46 1.99 -12.57
C GLY A 664 16.94 2.39 -12.48
N LEU A 665 17.26 3.35 -11.60
CA LEU A 665 18.65 3.75 -11.38
C LEU A 665 19.49 2.65 -10.71
N ARG A 666 18.90 1.80 -9.86
CA ARG A 666 19.58 0.60 -9.32
C ARG A 666 19.82 -0.46 -10.40
N VAL A 667 18.94 -0.63 -11.36
CA VAL A 667 19.13 -1.51 -12.53
C VAL A 667 20.22 -0.96 -13.45
N ILE A 668 20.20 0.34 -13.78
CA ILE A 668 21.26 1.01 -14.55
C ILE A 668 22.63 0.87 -13.86
N LYS A 669 22.67 1.02 -12.52
CA LYS A 669 23.89 0.79 -11.74
C LYS A 669 24.39 -0.65 -11.89
N ALA A 670 23.52 -1.65 -11.69
CA ALA A 670 23.88 -3.07 -11.82
C ALA A 670 24.34 -3.43 -13.25
N TYR A 671 23.71 -2.86 -14.28
CA TYR A 671 24.11 -3.00 -15.68
C TYR A 671 25.52 -2.48 -15.96
N HIS A 672 25.93 -1.36 -15.34
CA HIS A 672 27.30 -0.87 -15.43
C HIS A 672 28.26 -1.70 -14.57
N GLU A 673 27.88 -2.09 -13.35
CA GLU A 673 28.72 -2.92 -12.47
C GLU A 673 29.01 -4.31 -13.04
N ALA A 674 28.13 -4.84 -13.89
CA ALA A 674 28.31 -6.08 -14.65
C ALA A 674 29.30 -5.97 -15.84
N LYS A 675 29.82 -4.76 -16.14
CA LYS A 675 30.78 -4.52 -17.23
C LYS A 675 32.19 -4.25 -16.68
N GLU A 676 33.20 -4.63 -17.46
CA GLU A 676 34.59 -4.33 -17.14
C GLU A 676 34.81 -2.80 -17.03
N GLY A 677 35.38 -2.36 -15.91
CA GLY A 677 35.63 -0.95 -15.63
C GLY A 677 34.37 -0.09 -15.50
N GLY A 678 33.18 -0.67 -15.35
CA GLY A 678 31.92 0.07 -15.24
C GLY A 678 31.66 0.67 -13.85
N GLN A 679 32.36 0.23 -12.80
CA GLN A 679 32.11 0.67 -11.40
C GLN A 679 32.40 2.17 -11.17
N LYS A 680 33.13 2.84 -12.07
CA LYS A 680 33.32 4.31 -12.05
C LYS A 680 32.11 5.09 -12.58
N ARG A 681 31.19 4.44 -13.32
CA ARG A 681 30.00 5.08 -13.87
C ARG A 681 28.99 5.35 -12.75
N THR A 682 29.00 6.60 -12.28
CA THR A 682 28.28 7.07 -11.09
C THR A 682 27.62 8.44 -11.28
N VAL A 683 27.91 9.17 -12.37
CA VAL A 683 27.30 10.47 -12.66
C VAL A 683 25.91 10.29 -13.26
N CYS A 684 24.94 10.99 -12.68
CA CYS A 684 23.58 11.10 -13.19
C CYS A 684 23.32 12.54 -13.62
N LEU A 685 23.08 12.74 -14.92
CA LEU A 685 22.73 14.03 -15.51
C LEU A 685 21.23 14.28 -15.29
N ILE A 686 20.84 15.43 -14.74
CA ILE A 686 19.42 15.73 -14.44
C ILE A 686 19.08 17.17 -14.84
N PRO A 687 18.08 17.40 -15.72
CA PRO A 687 17.60 18.75 -16.06
C PRO A 687 17.16 19.53 -14.83
N VAL A 688 17.41 20.84 -14.79
CA VAL A 688 16.90 21.72 -13.72
C VAL A 688 15.36 21.78 -13.68
N SER A 689 14.70 21.47 -14.80
CA SER A 689 13.24 21.35 -14.93
C SER A 689 12.67 20.05 -14.34
N ALA A 690 13.46 18.97 -14.24
CA ALA A 690 12.98 17.66 -13.78
C ALA A 690 12.34 17.76 -12.38
N HIS A 691 11.40 16.86 -12.07
CA HIS A 691 10.72 16.85 -10.78
C HIS A 691 11.71 16.64 -9.60
N GLY A 692 11.26 16.91 -8.38
CA GLY A 692 12.17 16.90 -7.21
C GLY A 692 12.54 15.49 -6.73
N THR A 693 11.80 14.46 -7.17
CA THR A 693 12.06 13.05 -6.89
C THR A 693 13.31 12.58 -7.60
N ASN A 694 13.45 12.84 -8.90
CA ASN A 694 14.54 12.37 -9.76
C ASN A 694 15.94 12.59 -9.13
N PRO A 695 16.32 13.81 -8.68
CA PRO A 695 17.61 14.04 -8.02
C PRO A 695 17.70 13.49 -6.59
N ALA A 696 16.59 13.26 -5.90
CA ALA A 696 16.58 12.56 -4.61
C ALA A 696 16.82 11.05 -4.80
N SER A 697 16.12 10.43 -5.75
CA SER A 697 16.27 9.02 -6.15
C SER A 697 17.68 8.71 -6.66
N ALA A 698 18.28 9.61 -7.45
CA ALA A 698 19.66 9.48 -7.89
C ALA A 698 20.68 9.56 -6.74
N ALA A 699 20.57 10.56 -5.85
CA ALA A 699 21.43 10.64 -4.67
C ALA A 699 21.27 9.43 -3.74
N MET A 700 20.07 8.86 -3.67
CA MET A 700 19.71 7.67 -2.89
C MET A 700 20.21 6.35 -3.52
N ALA A 701 20.32 6.27 -4.84
CA ALA A 701 20.97 5.17 -5.55
C ALA A 701 22.51 5.22 -5.49
N GLY A 702 23.08 6.26 -4.87
CA GLY A 702 24.52 6.50 -4.76
C GLY A 702 25.11 7.28 -5.94
N MET A 703 24.28 7.87 -6.80
CA MET A 703 24.72 8.60 -7.99
C MET A 703 25.06 10.07 -7.70
N LYS A 704 26.11 10.55 -8.36
CA LYS A 704 26.60 11.93 -8.37
C LYS A 704 25.74 12.77 -9.31
N VAL A 705 24.73 13.43 -8.75
CA VAL A 705 23.83 14.33 -9.50
C VAL A 705 24.60 15.51 -10.08
N VAL A 706 24.50 15.70 -11.40
CA VAL A 706 25.03 16.84 -12.15
C VAL A 706 23.88 17.52 -12.90
N PRO A 707 23.54 18.78 -12.56
CA PRO A 707 22.40 19.45 -13.19
C PRO A 707 22.70 19.85 -14.64
N ILE A 708 21.74 19.66 -15.55
CA ILE A 708 21.74 20.19 -16.93
C ILE A 708 20.84 21.43 -17.00
N LYS A 709 21.25 22.47 -17.74
CA LYS A 709 20.42 23.66 -17.94
C LYS A 709 19.23 23.39 -18.86
N CYS A 710 18.25 24.30 -18.82
CA CYS A 710 17.19 24.42 -19.81
C CYS A 710 17.22 25.83 -20.41
N ASP A 711 16.77 26.00 -21.66
CA ASP A 711 16.63 27.32 -22.27
C ASP A 711 15.55 28.14 -21.57
N GLY A 712 15.86 29.42 -21.32
CA GLY A 712 15.02 30.33 -20.54
C GLY A 712 13.79 30.89 -21.28
N LYS A 713 13.58 30.53 -22.56
CA LYS A 713 12.44 30.96 -23.38
C LYS A 713 11.54 29.80 -23.78
N THR A 714 12.11 28.66 -24.19
CA THR A 714 11.36 27.48 -24.64
C THR A 714 11.11 26.45 -23.53
N GLY A 715 11.99 26.42 -22.50
CA GLY A 715 11.97 25.39 -21.47
C GLY A 715 12.66 24.08 -21.88
N ASN A 716 13.09 23.94 -23.13
CA ASN A 716 13.81 22.76 -23.64
C ASN A 716 15.18 22.59 -22.95
N LEU A 717 15.78 21.40 -23.06
CA LEU A 717 17.13 21.12 -22.57
C LEU A 717 18.22 21.92 -23.31
N ASP A 718 19.21 22.42 -22.58
CA ASP A 718 20.41 23.08 -23.15
C ASP A 718 21.35 22.01 -23.72
N ILE A 719 21.25 21.74 -25.02
CA ILE A 719 22.02 20.71 -25.73
C ILE A 719 23.54 20.97 -25.70
N GLU A 720 24.00 22.22 -25.67
CA GLU A 720 25.43 22.52 -25.60
C GLU A 720 25.99 22.31 -24.18
N ASP A 721 25.22 22.63 -23.15
CA ASP A 721 25.51 22.28 -21.75
C ASP A 721 25.48 20.77 -21.51
N LEU A 722 24.58 20.04 -22.18
CA LEU A 722 24.56 18.58 -22.20
C LEU A 722 25.83 18.03 -22.87
N LYS A 723 26.15 18.44 -24.10
CA LYS A 723 27.40 18.03 -24.81
C LYS A 723 28.64 18.25 -23.95
N ALA A 724 28.76 19.45 -23.36
CA ALA A 724 29.88 19.79 -22.50
C ALA A 724 29.97 18.90 -21.24
N LYS A 725 28.84 18.44 -20.70
CA LYS A 725 28.79 17.57 -19.51
C LYS A 725 28.96 16.09 -19.83
N CYS A 726 28.40 15.60 -20.93
CA CYS A 726 28.69 14.25 -21.44
C CYS A 726 30.18 14.08 -21.74
N ALA A 727 30.80 15.02 -22.46
CA ALA A 727 32.23 15.01 -22.73
C ALA A 727 33.09 15.09 -21.44
N LYS A 728 32.72 15.99 -20.51
CA LYS A 728 33.43 16.15 -19.23
C LYS A 728 33.34 14.93 -18.31
N HIS A 729 32.25 14.17 -18.37
CA HIS A 729 31.98 13.04 -17.49
C HIS A 729 31.97 11.69 -18.23
N ALA A 730 32.53 11.59 -19.43
CA ALA A 730 32.45 10.40 -20.31
C ALA A 730 32.85 9.07 -19.61
N ASP A 731 33.89 9.10 -18.78
CA ASP A 731 34.35 7.97 -17.97
C ASP A 731 33.46 7.66 -16.75
N GLU A 732 32.75 8.66 -16.23
CA GLU A 732 31.93 8.58 -15.03
C GLU A 732 30.42 8.48 -15.32
N LEU A 733 29.97 8.62 -16.57
CA LEU A 733 28.56 8.79 -16.91
C LEU A 733 27.77 7.47 -16.74
N ALA A 734 26.85 7.44 -15.76
CA ALA A 734 25.92 6.33 -15.56
C ALA A 734 24.62 6.53 -16.33
N ALA A 735 24.01 7.71 -16.18
CA ALA A 735 22.65 7.97 -16.66
C ALA A 735 22.42 9.44 -17.00
N ILE A 736 21.39 9.70 -17.82
CA ILE A 736 20.54 10.89 -17.71
C ILE A 736 19.18 10.49 -17.15
N MET A 737 18.51 11.42 -16.45
CA MET A 737 17.06 11.32 -16.18
C MET A 737 16.33 12.43 -16.93
N ILE A 738 15.44 12.08 -17.86
CA ILE A 738 14.60 13.03 -18.61
C ILE A 738 13.13 12.81 -18.25
N THR A 739 12.28 13.82 -18.46
CA THR A 739 10.81 13.70 -18.39
C THR A 739 10.27 14.04 -19.78
N TYR A 740 9.40 13.21 -20.37
CA TYR A 740 8.87 13.44 -21.72
C TYR A 740 7.34 13.28 -21.80
N PRO A 741 6.59 14.22 -22.39
CA PRO A 741 6.99 15.63 -22.61
C PRO A 741 7.48 16.27 -21.30
N SER A 742 8.18 17.39 -21.41
CA SER A 742 8.87 18.02 -20.27
C SER A 742 7.92 18.43 -19.15
N THR A 743 8.45 18.74 -17.96
CA THR A 743 7.65 19.25 -16.83
C THR A 743 7.00 20.61 -17.09
N PHE A 744 7.38 21.31 -18.17
CA PHE A 744 6.69 22.49 -18.70
C PHE A 744 5.49 22.16 -19.61
N GLY A 745 5.26 20.88 -19.94
CA GLY A 745 4.20 20.41 -20.83
C GLY A 745 4.56 20.45 -22.32
N VAL A 746 5.85 20.49 -22.66
CA VAL A 746 6.34 20.69 -24.05
C VAL A 746 6.98 19.40 -24.58
N PHE A 747 6.66 19.03 -25.82
CA PHE A 747 7.35 17.97 -26.56
C PHE A 747 8.65 18.51 -27.17
N GLU A 748 9.79 18.16 -26.58
CA GLU A 748 11.10 18.62 -27.04
C GLU A 748 11.54 17.90 -28.34
N PRO A 749 11.75 18.61 -29.47
CA PRO A 749 12.04 17.97 -30.76
C PRO A 749 13.39 17.24 -30.80
N GLU A 750 14.33 17.63 -29.94
CA GLU A 750 15.71 17.13 -29.94
C GLU A 750 15.91 15.95 -28.96
N VAL A 751 14.84 15.41 -28.35
CA VAL A 751 14.93 14.35 -27.32
C VAL A 751 15.71 13.11 -27.80
N LYS A 752 15.59 12.71 -29.08
CA LYS A 752 16.38 11.58 -29.61
C LYS A 752 17.88 11.87 -29.62
N GLN A 753 18.25 13.09 -29.99
CA GLN A 753 19.64 13.56 -29.94
C GLN A 753 20.17 13.63 -28.50
N VAL A 754 19.30 13.86 -27.50
CA VAL A 754 19.65 13.74 -26.07
C VAL A 754 19.97 12.28 -25.71
N CYS A 755 19.16 11.33 -26.14
CA CYS A 755 19.39 9.90 -25.94
C CYS A 755 20.70 9.44 -26.62
N ASP A 756 20.81 9.65 -27.94
CA ASP A 756 21.97 9.30 -28.77
C ASP A 756 23.28 9.82 -28.17
N LEU A 757 23.29 11.08 -27.71
CA LEU A 757 24.47 11.73 -27.13
C LEU A 757 24.89 11.14 -25.78
N VAL A 758 23.95 10.63 -24.98
CA VAL A 758 24.24 9.96 -23.70
C VAL A 758 24.73 8.53 -23.95
N HIS A 759 24.11 7.80 -24.86
CA HIS A 759 24.55 6.47 -25.31
C HIS A 759 25.96 6.51 -25.92
N GLN A 760 26.28 7.52 -26.74
CA GLN A 760 27.62 7.74 -27.30
C GLN A 760 28.73 7.91 -26.23
N HIS A 761 28.37 8.37 -25.04
CA HIS A 761 29.29 8.50 -23.90
C HIS A 761 29.18 7.35 -22.89
N GLY A 762 28.41 6.30 -23.24
CA GLY A 762 28.25 5.08 -22.44
C GLY A 762 27.34 5.21 -21.22
N GLY A 763 26.51 6.26 -21.14
CA GLY A 763 25.41 6.33 -20.17
C GLY A 763 24.13 5.68 -20.70
N LEU A 764 23.14 5.51 -19.83
CA LEU A 764 21.77 5.10 -20.16
C LEU A 764 20.75 6.25 -19.93
N VAL A 765 19.51 6.10 -20.39
CA VAL A 765 18.51 7.16 -20.49
C VAL A 765 17.23 6.79 -19.73
N TYR A 766 17.20 7.07 -18.42
CA TYR A 766 15.99 6.88 -17.64
C TYR A 766 14.93 7.93 -18.03
N MET A 767 13.75 7.48 -18.49
CA MET A 767 12.61 8.38 -18.72
C MET A 767 11.59 8.33 -17.58
N ASP A 768 11.37 9.47 -16.95
CA ASP A 768 10.29 9.74 -16.01
C ASP A 768 8.93 9.70 -16.74
N GLY A 769 8.17 8.65 -16.46
CA GLY A 769 6.88 8.36 -17.07
C GLY A 769 5.68 9.13 -16.52
N ALA A 770 5.85 10.09 -15.59
CA ALA A 770 4.73 10.82 -14.99
C ALA A 770 3.81 11.52 -16.02
N ASN A 771 4.37 11.92 -17.17
CA ASN A 771 3.66 12.59 -18.26
C ASN A 771 3.17 11.63 -19.38
N MET A 772 3.22 10.31 -19.20
CA MET A 772 2.80 9.31 -20.21
C MET A 772 1.36 9.48 -20.71
N ASN A 773 0.47 10.17 -19.99
CA ASN A 773 -0.89 10.47 -20.47
C ASN A 773 -0.91 11.34 -21.76
N ALA A 774 0.19 12.00 -22.11
CA ALA A 774 0.37 12.68 -23.41
C ALA A 774 1.02 11.78 -24.48
N GLN A 775 1.58 10.62 -24.12
CA GLN A 775 2.29 9.72 -25.02
C GLN A 775 1.46 8.53 -25.52
N ILE A 776 0.66 7.89 -24.65
CA ILE A 776 0.03 6.57 -24.90
C ILE A 776 -0.63 6.48 -26.28
N GLY A 777 -0.12 5.57 -27.14
CA GLY A 777 -0.63 5.32 -28.49
C GLY A 777 -0.16 6.31 -29.58
N LEU A 778 0.63 7.33 -29.20
CA LEU A 778 1.12 8.41 -30.08
C LEU A 778 2.64 8.40 -30.20
N CYS A 779 3.34 8.13 -29.09
CA CYS A 779 4.77 7.89 -28.96
C CYS A 779 5.02 7.04 -27.70
N SER A 780 6.27 6.67 -27.41
CA SER A 780 6.62 5.88 -26.23
C SER A 780 8.11 6.08 -25.84
N PRO A 781 8.52 5.76 -24.59
CA PRO A 781 9.93 5.75 -24.19
C PRO A 781 10.83 4.94 -25.15
N GLY A 782 10.39 3.75 -25.57
CA GLY A 782 11.10 2.96 -26.58
C GLY A 782 11.15 3.63 -27.96
N ASP A 783 10.07 4.29 -28.39
CA ASP A 783 10.07 5.09 -29.63
C ASP A 783 11.08 6.26 -29.58
N ILE A 784 11.44 6.80 -28.39
CA ILE A 784 12.43 7.88 -28.23
C ILE A 784 13.86 7.41 -27.89
N GLY A 785 14.08 6.14 -27.56
CA GLY A 785 15.38 5.61 -27.15
C GLY A 785 15.70 5.81 -25.67
N ALA A 786 14.72 5.63 -24.79
CA ALA A 786 14.94 5.47 -23.35
C ALA A 786 15.38 4.04 -22.98
N ASP A 787 15.95 3.88 -21.79
CA ASP A 787 16.33 2.61 -21.15
C ASP A 787 15.60 2.40 -19.80
#